data_AF-A0A955DHC7-F1
#
_entry.id   AF-A0A955DHC7-F1
#
_cell.length_a   1.000
_cell.length_b   1.000
_cell.length_c   1.000
_cell.angle_alpha   90.00
_cell.angle_beta   90.00
_cell.angle_gamma   90.00
#
_symmetry.space_group_name_H-M   'P 1'
#
loop_
_entity.id
_entity.type
_entity.pdbx_description
1 polymer ?
#
loop_
_entity_poly.entity_id
_entity_poly.type
_entity_poly.pdbx_seq_one_letter_code
_entity_poly.pdbx_strand_id
1 'polypeptide(L)'
;MFDGMCYPPTLSPEAWERIGEANGAWPPTAALDAEQTRYSTSDVVWEGDLAQGASGRAIRTRLTYSFVADGTTWGLPVVSATGPSDLSAKLISTFGDLDLGREYMRQGLAAWHIMCGLDYDEVADDGSPEDESTARIATRGDVRLGGLEFGTDQFAAYNAFPAVSGLAVVAGSDMCINTSYFIPSTFGLADFDYRLLRNVVSHEHGHGLGYFHLLPCDDTKLMEPVVSLAFDVVQLDERRGGQRNYGDRFSGNNAPTTAHDVGNLSQPVEHSIFERWLSTNGASGFNGSNQDYFTFTIDAPSNIAIAITPEGNIYSTQAQLIQCFGFGSETIAAQTAGNLAVQVFDSSMTLVASANNNGPGLIETLFLNPLPADTYTVRVYDVGPNPTADQVVQLYSLTIRNNGADAVPIASAGINKRVQANTPCYFMGDINSRVAESGATLVTFIWDIDEDGIYDLAGPIASTQFVSNGVYPVTLRITDSNAMEAFDTIDVTVHGATTTLSDVTPPQGEQGQTVPVTITGANLKNVASASEFLVSGSDVIFVGTPTPNGLGTQVTGLSVQVGASAATGLRTISVSNADGSAAWAGSFEVLAATGGCPDLDGSGVVDLGDLTLVLFNFGTAGPDGDTNGDNIVDLTDLSNVLFSFGMEC
;
A
#
# COMPACT_ATOMS: atom_id res chain seq x y z
N MET A 1 -10.36 -3.91 35.47
CA MET A 1 -9.28 -4.12 34.49
C MET A 1 -9.84 -3.74 33.12
N PHE A 2 -9.16 -2.85 32.40
CA PHE A 2 -9.44 -2.64 30.98
C PHE A 2 -8.90 -3.87 30.24
N ASP A 3 -9.75 -4.55 29.47
CA ASP A 3 -9.42 -5.79 28.74
C ASP A 3 -8.62 -5.55 27.45
N GLY A 4 -8.16 -4.31 27.23
CA GLY A 4 -7.38 -3.93 26.05
C GLY A 4 -5.99 -3.40 26.36
N MET A 5 -5.40 -3.75 27.53
CA MET A 5 -4.02 -3.37 27.86
C MET A 5 -3.07 -4.55 27.63
N CYS A 6 -2.11 -4.41 26.73
CA CYS A 6 -1.03 -5.37 26.56
C CYS A 6 0.11 -5.15 27.57
N TYR A 7 0.72 -6.21 28.06
CA TYR A 7 1.85 -6.14 29.00
C TYR A 7 3.14 -6.75 28.41
N PRO A 8 4.32 -6.16 28.67
CA PRO A 8 5.57 -6.73 28.20
C PRO A 8 5.95 -7.97 29.01
N PRO A 9 6.65 -8.96 28.39
CA PRO A 9 7.08 -10.18 29.07
C PRO A 9 8.11 -9.92 30.18
N THR A 10 8.69 -8.72 30.22
CA THR A 10 9.74 -8.31 31.15
C THR A 10 9.21 -7.71 32.47
N LEU A 11 7.90 -7.64 32.69
CA LEU A 11 7.35 -7.10 33.94
C LEU A 11 7.83 -7.89 35.17
N SER A 12 8.27 -7.17 36.19
CA SER A 12 8.66 -7.77 37.47
C SER A 12 7.44 -8.37 38.20
N PRO A 13 7.62 -9.41 39.02
CA PRO A 13 6.57 -9.92 39.89
C PRO A 13 5.93 -8.83 40.77
N GLU A 14 6.74 -7.90 41.29
CA GLU A 14 6.26 -6.78 42.10
C GLU A 14 5.44 -5.78 41.27
N ALA A 15 5.76 -5.58 39.99
CA ALA A 15 4.92 -4.79 39.08
C ALA A 15 3.57 -5.48 38.83
N TRP A 16 3.56 -6.80 38.64
CA TRP A 16 2.32 -7.58 38.51
C TRP A 16 1.43 -7.49 39.74
N GLU A 17 2.01 -7.53 40.95
CA GLU A 17 1.27 -7.35 42.20
C GLU A 17 0.62 -5.96 42.27
N ARG A 18 1.37 -4.89 41.97
CA ARG A 18 0.83 -3.52 41.95
C ARG A 18 -0.29 -3.35 40.91
N ILE A 19 -0.13 -3.93 39.72
CA ILE A 19 -1.16 -3.92 38.67
C ILE A 19 -2.43 -4.64 39.16
N GLY A 20 -2.28 -5.78 39.84
CA GLY A 20 -3.40 -6.51 40.45
C GLY A 20 -4.11 -5.73 41.56
N GLU A 21 -3.36 -5.03 42.40
CA GLU A 21 -3.89 -4.19 43.48
C GLU A 21 -4.61 -2.94 42.96
N ALA A 22 -4.04 -2.25 41.97
CA ALA A 22 -4.61 -1.03 41.37
C ALA A 22 -5.91 -1.31 40.60
N ASN A 23 -6.02 -2.49 39.97
CA ASN A 23 -7.12 -2.82 39.08
C ASN A 23 -8.27 -3.61 39.73
N GLY A 24 -8.19 -3.86 41.05
CA GLY A 24 -9.25 -4.50 41.84
C GLY A 24 -9.56 -5.93 41.38
N ALA A 25 -8.90 -6.92 41.97
CA ALA A 25 -9.10 -8.33 41.65
C ALA A 25 -10.51 -8.87 42.02
N TRP A 26 -11.56 -8.56 41.23
CA TRP A 26 -12.90 -9.19 41.31
C TRP A 26 -13.61 -9.21 39.93
N PRO A 27 -14.44 -10.25 39.66
CA PRO A 27 -14.88 -10.62 38.31
C PRO A 27 -16.04 -9.77 37.77
N PRO A 28 -16.09 -9.47 36.46
CA PRO A 28 -17.36 -9.38 35.77
C PRO A 28 -17.87 -10.81 35.57
N THR A 29 -18.80 -11.24 36.44
CA THR A 29 -19.73 -12.33 36.09
C THR A 29 -20.72 -11.79 35.07
N ALA A 30 -20.33 -11.77 33.80
CA ALA A 30 -21.25 -11.58 32.69
C ALA A 30 -21.15 -12.81 31.80
N ALA A 31 -22.29 -13.43 31.55
CA ALA A 31 -22.43 -14.65 30.78
C ALA A 31 -21.88 -14.44 29.38
N LEU A 32 -20.67 -14.95 29.13
CA LEU A 32 -20.28 -15.35 27.78
C LEU A 32 -21.28 -16.44 27.37
N ASP A 33 -21.95 -16.24 26.25
CA ASP A 33 -22.74 -17.32 25.70
C ASP A 33 -21.83 -18.53 25.40
N ALA A 34 -22.42 -19.71 25.26
CA ALA A 34 -21.66 -20.92 24.95
C ALA A 34 -21.07 -20.92 23.50
N GLU A 35 -21.16 -19.82 22.75
CA GLU A 35 -20.54 -19.64 21.43
C GLU A 35 -19.26 -18.77 21.48
N GLN A 36 -19.08 -17.92 22.49
CA GLN A 36 -17.99 -16.93 22.63
C GLN A 36 -16.69 -17.45 23.27
N THR A 37 -16.37 -18.72 23.07
CA THR A 37 -15.15 -19.34 23.62
C THR A 37 -14.03 -19.44 22.59
N ARG A 38 -14.14 -18.87 21.39
CA ARG A 38 -13.19 -18.96 20.25
C ARG A 38 -12.98 -17.53 19.78
N TYR A 39 -11.75 -17.06 19.51
CA TYR A 39 -11.42 -15.64 19.24
C TYR A 39 -12.44 -14.68 19.88
N SER A 40 -12.21 -14.18 21.08
CA SER A 40 -13.22 -13.33 21.72
C SER A 40 -13.32 -12.01 20.94
N THR A 41 -14.52 -11.66 20.47
CA THR A 41 -14.74 -10.46 19.64
C THR A 41 -15.93 -9.66 20.16
N SER A 42 -15.85 -8.34 20.04
CA SER A 42 -16.95 -7.41 20.26
C SER A 42 -18.13 -7.75 19.35
N ASP A 43 -19.35 -7.44 19.79
CA ASP A 43 -20.56 -7.55 18.97
C ASP A 43 -20.56 -6.52 17.83
N VAL A 44 -19.77 -5.45 17.97
CA VAL A 44 -19.65 -4.36 17.00
C VAL A 44 -18.21 -4.23 16.54
N VAL A 45 -18.01 -4.29 15.22
CA VAL A 45 -16.71 -4.17 14.54
C VAL A 45 -16.82 -3.20 13.37
N TRP A 46 -15.70 -2.82 12.78
CA TRP A 46 -15.69 -2.13 11.49
C TRP A 46 -16.27 -3.01 10.38
N GLU A 47 -17.06 -2.44 9.48
CA GLU A 47 -17.71 -3.15 8.37
C GLU A 47 -17.67 -2.30 7.10
N GLY A 48 -17.04 -2.83 6.04
CA GLY A 48 -16.96 -2.18 4.73
C GLY A 48 -16.04 -0.95 4.74
N ASP A 49 -16.32 0.01 3.87
CA ASP A 49 -15.43 1.15 3.66
C ASP A 49 -15.66 2.33 4.61
N LEU A 50 -16.78 2.38 5.35
CA LEU A 50 -17.22 3.63 6.01
C LEU A 50 -18.06 3.45 7.30
N ALA A 51 -18.25 2.23 7.81
CA ALA A 51 -19.20 2.00 8.89
C ALA A 51 -18.73 1.00 9.93
N GLN A 52 -19.48 0.94 11.02
CA GLN A 52 -19.43 -0.13 12.00
C GLN A 52 -20.71 -0.96 11.87
N GLY A 53 -20.59 -2.25 12.17
CA GLY A 53 -21.69 -3.18 12.07
C GLY A 53 -21.51 -4.37 13.00
N ALA A 54 -22.38 -5.36 12.84
CA ALA A 54 -22.33 -6.56 13.66
C ALA A 54 -21.06 -7.36 13.34
N SER A 55 -20.48 -8.03 14.33
CA SER A 55 -19.37 -8.96 14.10
C SER A 55 -19.81 -10.23 13.37
N GLY A 56 -18.82 -11.01 12.91
CA GLY A 56 -19.05 -12.31 12.28
C GLY A 56 -19.52 -12.29 10.84
N ARG A 57 -19.37 -11.17 10.13
CA ARG A 57 -19.97 -10.96 8.80
C ARG A 57 -19.08 -11.38 7.63
N ALA A 58 -17.79 -11.56 7.87
CA ALA A 58 -16.76 -11.83 6.87
C ALA A 58 -16.79 -10.82 5.69
N ILE A 59 -16.93 -9.53 6.01
CA ILE A 59 -17.03 -8.47 4.99
C ILE A 59 -15.70 -7.74 4.92
N ARG A 60 -15.12 -7.67 3.72
CA ARG A 60 -13.90 -6.89 3.47
C ARG A 60 -14.10 -5.44 3.92
N THR A 61 -13.13 -4.91 4.65
CA THR A 61 -13.20 -3.60 5.30
C THR A 61 -11.96 -2.79 4.96
N ARG A 62 -12.15 -1.52 4.58
CA ARG A 62 -11.07 -0.56 4.36
C ARG A 62 -11.02 0.46 5.50
N LEU A 63 -9.91 0.47 6.23
CA LEU A 63 -9.65 1.39 7.33
C LEU A 63 -8.63 2.45 6.92
N THR A 64 -8.85 3.69 7.34
CA THR A 64 -7.77 4.69 7.32
C THR A 64 -7.01 4.67 8.64
N TYR A 65 -5.71 4.94 8.59
CA TYR A 65 -4.92 5.12 9.82
C TYR A 65 -4.09 6.39 9.74
N SER A 66 -3.70 6.93 10.90
CA SER A 66 -2.85 8.13 10.96
C SER A 66 -1.92 8.08 12.17
N PHE A 67 -0.75 8.73 12.04
CA PHE A 67 0.15 8.97 13.16
C PHE A 67 -0.09 10.36 13.73
N VAL A 68 -0.31 10.41 15.04
CA VAL A 68 -0.54 11.65 15.77
C VAL A 68 0.75 12.45 15.87
N ALA A 69 0.65 13.77 15.72
CA ALA A 69 1.80 14.66 15.86
C ALA A 69 2.21 14.80 17.34
N ASP A 70 3.52 14.93 17.59
CA ASP A 70 4.00 15.21 18.94
C ASP A 70 3.42 16.53 19.47
N GLY A 71 3.05 16.54 20.75
CA GLY A 71 2.40 17.67 21.41
C GLY A 71 0.87 17.64 21.40
N THR A 72 0.22 16.81 20.57
CA THR A 72 -1.23 16.57 20.63
C THR A 72 -1.59 15.92 21.97
N THR A 73 -2.68 16.37 22.60
CA THR A 73 -3.18 15.74 23.83
C THR A 73 -3.64 14.30 23.55
N TRP A 74 -2.95 13.33 24.12
CA TRP A 74 -3.16 11.90 23.91
C TRP A 74 -3.39 11.17 25.23
N GLY A 75 -3.88 9.94 25.16
CA GLY A 75 -4.30 9.12 26.29
C GLY A 75 -5.78 9.31 26.65
N LEU A 76 -6.37 8.30 27.28
CA LEU A 76 -7.72 8.36 27.85
C LEU A 76 -7.66 8.33 29.39
N PRO A 77 -8.25 9.31 30.09
CA PRO A 77 -8.27 9.33 31.57
C PRO A 77 -8.99 8.14 32.20
N VAL A 78 -9.94 7.53 31.48
CA VAL A 78 -10.65 6.32 31.93
C VAL A 78 -9.76 5.08 31.91
N VAL A 79 -8.71 5.07 31.08
CA VAL A 79 -7.73 3.99 31.01
C VAL A 79 -6.59 4.24 32.00
N SER A 80 -5.96 5.41 31.94
CA SER A 80 -4.86 5.76 32.84
C SER A 80 -4.68 7.27 33.04
N ALA A 81 -4.26 7.99 32.00
CA ALA A 81 -3.91 9.39 32.05
C ALA A 81 -3.91 10.02 30.66
N THR A 82 -3.87 11.35 30.62
CA THR A 82 -3.63 12.14 29.39
C THR A 82 -2.32 12.91 29.47
N GLY A 83 -1.70 13.18 28.33
CA GLY A 83 -0.46 13.95 28.20
C GLY A 83 -0.17 14.32 26.74
N PRO A 84 0.85 15.15 26.47
CA PRO A 84 1.26 15.42 25.09
C PRO A 84 1.88 14.16 24.47
N SER A 85 1.49 13.83 23.24
CA SER A 85 2.14 12.72 22.53
C SER A 85 3.62 13.02 22.26
N ASP A 86 4.47 12.00 22.36
CA ASP A 86 5.90 12.07 22.05
C ASP A 86 6.38 10.91 21.17
N LEU A 87 5.45 10.20 20.51
CA LEU A 87 5.74 9.00 19.74
C LEU A 87 6.73 9.27 18.60
N SER A 88 6.58 10.36 17.85
CA SER A 88 7.46 10.64 16.71
C SER A 88 8.91 10.90 17.17
N ALA A 89 9.11 11.65 18.24
CA ALA A 89 10.42 11.86 18.86
C ALA A 89 11.07 10.55 19.35
N LYS A 90 10.26 9.60 19.85
CA LYS A 90 10.74 8.30 20.35
C LYS A 90 11.13 7.37 19.22
N LEU A 91 10.38 7.38 18.11
CA LEU A 91 10.75 6.68 16.89
C LEU A 91 12.08 7.22 16.32
N ILE A 92 12.22 8.54 16.20
CA ILE A 92 13.47 9.15 15.72
C ILE A 92 14.65 8.78 16.61
N SER A 93 14.51 8.85 17.94
CA SER A 93 15.63 8.56 18.85
C SER A 93 16.00 7.07 18.90
N THR A 94 15.07 6.16 18.60
CA THR A 94 15.30 4.71 18.60
C THR A 94 15.84 4.20 17.28
N PHE A 95 15.28 4.66 16.16
CA PHE A 95 15.55 4.13 14.82
C PHE A 95 16.46 5.05 13.99
N GLY A 96 16.69 6.29 14.43
CA GLY A 96 17.46 7.30 13.70
C GLY A 96 16.67 8.03 12.60
N ASP A 97 15.51 7.50 12.21
CA ASP A 97 14.61 8.09 11.23
C ASP A 97 13.13 7.84 11.61
N LEU A 98 12.27 8.81 11.32
CA LEU A 98 10.86 8.75 11.68
C LEU A 98 10.10 7.69 10.86
N ASP A 99 10.30 7.66 9.54
CA ASP A 99 9.56 6.74 8.67
C ASP A 99 10.05 5.31 8.85
N LEU A 100 11.34 5.09 9.14
CA LEU A 100 11.84 3.77 9.50
C LEU A 100 11.11 3.19 10.73
N GLY A 101 10.94 4.01 11.78
CA GLY A 101 10.20 3.61 12.98
C GLY A 101 8.72 3.36 12.70
N ARG A 102 8.07 4.23 11.91
CA ARG A 102 6.68 4.05 11.48
C ARG A 102 6.52 2.81 10.62
N GLU A 103 7.48 2.48 9.77
CA GLU A 103 7.44 1.32 8.89
C GLU A 103 7.39 0.03 9.72
N TYR A 104 8.19 -0.11 10.78
CA TYR A 104 8.06 -1.25 11.70
C TYR A 104 6.65 -1.36 12.31
N MET A 105 6.02 -0.25 12.66
CA MET A 105 4.64 -0.25 13.16
C MET A 105 3.64 -0.65 12.07
N ARG A 106 3.79 -0.14 10.84
CA ARG A 106 2.98 -0.51 9.67
C ARG A 106 3.08 -2.01 9.38
N GLN A 107 4.23 -2.64 9.58
CA GLN A 107 4.39 -4.09 9.40
C GLN A 107 3.54 -4.91 10.38
N GLY A 108 3.23 -4.38 11.57
CA GLY A 108 2.29 -4.98 12.52
C GLY A 108 0.83 -4.94 12.05
N LEU A 109 0.43 -3.88 11.35
CA LEU A 109 -0.89 -3.74 10.71
C LEU A 109 -0.96 -4.59 9.43
N ALA A 110 0.09 -4.56 8.61
CA ALA A 110 0.21 -5.33 7.37
C ALA A 110 0.05 -6.84 7.61
N ALA A 111 0.47 -7.34 8.77
CA ALA A 111 0.27 -8.73 9.17
C ALA A 111 -1.21 -9.17 9.15
N TRP A 112 -2.13 -8.27 9.51
CA TRP A 112 -3.57 -8.53 9.43
C TRP A 112 -4.07 -8.49 7.98
N HIS A 113 -3.58 -7.52 7.18
CA HIS A 113 -3.90 -7.37 5.76
C HIS A 113 -3.56 -8.64 4.95
N ILE A 114 -2.38 -9.24 5.15
CA ILE A 114 -1.98 -10.42 4.37
C ILE A 114 -2.83 -11.67 4.66
N MET A 115 -3.57 -11.69 5.77
CA MET A 115 -4.39 -12.85 6.17
C MET A 115 -5.90 -12.61 6.05
N CYS A 116 -6.35 -11.35 6.08
CA CYS A 116 -7.75 -10.99 6.22
C CYS A 116 -8.17 -9.98 5.15
N GLY A 117 -9.47 -9.82 4.93
CA GLY A 117 -10.04 -8.80 4.06
C GLY A 117 -9.97 -7.40 4.68
N LEU A 118 -8.77 -6.95 5.06
CA LEU A 118 -8.52 -5.65 5.68
C LEU A 118 -7.60 -4.84 4.79
N ASP A 119 -8.06 -3.69 4.30
CA ASP A 119 -7.24 -2.74 3.55
C ASP A 119 -6.93 -1.53 4.43
N TYR A 120 -5.72 -0.97 4.28
CA TYR A 120 -5.25 0.16 5.09
C TYR A 120 -4.75 1.30 4.21
N ASP A 121 -5.21 2.51 4.50
CA ASP A 121 -4.78 3.75 3.84
C ASP A 121 -4.30 4.77 4.87
N GLU A 122 -3.01 5.13 4.85
CA GLU A 122 -2.51 6.20 5.72
C GLU A 122 -3.02 7.57 5.26
N VAL A 123 -3.64 8.31 6.18
CA VAL A 123 -4.14 9.67 5.95
C VAL A 123 -3.44 10.67 6.88
N ALA A 124 -3.61 11.97 6.61
CA ALA A 124 -3.19 12.99 7.55
C ALA A 124 -3.99 12.88 8.86
N ASP A 125 -3.38 13.23 9.98
CA ASP A 125 -4.08 13.44 11.25
C ASP A 125 -4.47 14.91 11.40
N ASP A 126 -5.57 15.20 12.09
CA ASP A 126 -6.03 16.58 12.34
C ASP A 126 -5.50 17.19 13.64
N GLY A 127 -4.73 16.44 14.43
CA GLY A 127 -4.12 16.89 15.67
C GLY A 127 -5.12 17.12 16.80
N SER A 128 -6.37 16.66 16.65
CA SER A 128 -7.36 16.68 17.73
C SER A 128 -6.96 15.74 18.88
N PRO A 129 -7.38 16.01 20.14
CA PRO A 129 -7.13 15.10 21.25
C PRO A 129 -7.66 13.68 20.99
N GLU A 130 -7.08 12.66 21.66
CA GLU A 130 -7.68 11.33 21.72
C GLU A 130 -9.10 11.44 22.30
N ASP A 131 -10.06 10.79 21.65
CA ASP A 131 -11.46 10.78 22.04
C ASP A 131 -12.07 9.39 21.80
N GLU A 132 -13.28 9.17 22.31
CA GLU A 132 -13.97 7.89 22.12
C GLU A 132 -14.94 7.91 20.93
N SER A 133 -14.68 8.75 19.92
CA SER A 133 -15.55 8.88 18.75
C SER A 133 -15.49 7.64 17.88
N THR A 134 -16.64 7.00 17.67
CA THR A 134 -16.77 5.86 16.75
C THR A 134 -17.09 6.27 15.31
N ALA A 135 -17.21 7.58 15.05
CA ALA A 135 -17.50 8.11 13.73
C ALA A 135 -16.21 8.23 12.91
N ARG A 136 -16.27 7.76 11.65
CA ARG A 136 -15.25 8.05 10.65
C ARG A 136 -15.18 9.55 10.36
N ILE A 137 -13.98 10.11 10.41
CA ILE A 137 -13.72 11.54 10.22
C ILE A 137 -12.76 11.71 9.06
N ALA A 138 -13.14 12.49 8.04
CA ALA A 138 -12.38 12.60 6.80
C ALA A 138 -10.99 13.26 6.95
N THR A 139 -10.70 13.89 8.08
CA THR A 139 -9.46 14.62 8.35
C THR A 139 -8.47 13.87 9.24
N ARG A 140 -8.80 12.64 9.69
CA ARG A 140 -7.92 11.78 10.51
C ARG A 140 -8.17 10.30 10.20
N GLY A 141 -7.29 9.42 10.67
CA GLY A 141 -7.49 7.98 10.56
C GLY A 141 -8.72 7.48 11.35
N ASP A 142 -9.30 6.35 10.93
CA ASP A 142 -10.20 5.56 11.77
C ASP A 142 -9.43 4.93 12.94
N VAL A 143 -8.15 4.62 12.73
CA VAL A 143 -7.21 4.09 13.71
C VAL A 143 -6.06 5.09 13.83
N ARG A 144 -5.98 5.83 14.95
CA ARG A 144 -4.91 6.82 15.15
C ARG A 144 -3.87 6.27 16.12
N LEU A 145 -2.60 6.40 15.77
CA LEU A 145 -1.49 5.90 16.56
C LEU A 145 -0.76 7.09 17.20
N GLY A 146 -0.85 7.16 18.52
CA GLY A 146 -0.08 8.10 19.35
C GLY A 146 0.56 7.39 20.53
N GLY A 147 1.27 8.14 21.36
CA GLY A 147 1.92 7.58 22.54
C GLY A 147 2.43 8.63 23.50
N LEU A 148 2.48 8.26 24.78
CA LEU A 148 3.00 9.07 25.89
C LEU A 148 3.63 8.18 26.97
N GLU A 149 4.36 8.78 27.90
CA GLU A 149 5.08 8.05 28.95
C GLU A 149 4.17 7.62 30.12
N PHE A 150 4.12 6.32 30.44
CA PHE A 150 3.48 5.77 31.64
C PHE A 150 4.46 5.06 32.61
N GLY A 151 5.76 5.11 32.34
CA GLY A 151 6.79 4.33 33.04
C GLY A 151 6.90 2.88 32.53
N THR A 152 7.98 2.20 32.88
CA THR A 152 8.31 0.82 32.43
C THR A 152 7.77 -0.28 33.35
N ASP A 153 6.81 0.08 34.19
CA ASP A 153 6.28 -0.74 35.30
C ASP A 153 4.75 -0.92 35.14
N GLN A 154 4.26 -0.70 33.91
CA GLN A 154 2.87 -0.61 33.48
C GLN A 154 2.68 -1.32 32.13
N PHE A 155 1.47 -1.27 31.57
CA PHE A 155 1.15 -1.77 30.23
C PHE A 155 2.08 -1.19 29.13
N ALA A 156 2.35 -1.97 28.11
CA ALA A 156 3.16 -1.61 26.95
C ALA A 156 2.40 -0.68 25.98
N ALA A 157 1.09 -0.89 25.86
CA ALA A 157 0.18 -0.05 25.11
C ALA A 157 -1.27 -0.39 25.52
N TYR A 158 -2.22 0.36 24.97
CA TYR A 158 -3.61 -0.05 24.89
C TYR A 158 -4.21 0.44 23.56
N ASN A 159 -5.31 -0.17 23.14
CA ASN A 159 -6.13 0.32 22.04
C ASN A 159 -7.60 0.40 22.45
N ALA A 160 -8.30 1.42 21.97
CA ALA A 160 -9.75 1.46 22.09
C ALA A 160 -10.42 0.44 21.14
N PHE A 161 -11.61 -0.03 21.48
CA PHE A 161 -12.38 -0.91 20.59
C PHE A 161 -13.06 -0.09 19.48
N PRO A 162 -13.61 -0.73 18.43
CA PRO A 162 -14.45 -0.04 17.45
C PRO A 162 -15.59 0.74 18.12
N ALA A 163 -16.32 0.10 19.02
CA ALA A 163 -17.43 0.70 19.75
C ALA A 163 -17.54 0.14 21.17
N VAL A 164 -18.22 0.88 22.05
CA VAL A 164 -18.62 0.38 23.38
C VAL A 164 -19.74 -0.63 23.19
N SER A 165 -19.41 -1.92 23.29
CA SER A 165 -20.36 -3.04 23.22
C SER A 165 -19.84 -4.25 24.00
N GLY A 166 -20.73 -4.99 24.66
CA GLY A 166 -20.35 -6.16 25.45
C GLY A 166 -19.32 -5.83 26.54
N LEU A 167 -18.13 -6.42 26.45
CA LEU A 167 -17.00 -6.19 27.37
C LEU A 167 -16.12 -4.98 26.99
N ALA A 168 -16.32 -4.38 25.82
CA ALA A 168 -15.58 -3.20 25.39
C ALA A 168 -16.04 -1.96 26.16
N VAL A 169 -15.12 -1.32 26.89
CA VAL A 169 -15.43 -0.18 27.77
C VAL A 169 -14.93 1.18 27.28
N VAL A 170 -14.04 1.21 26.29
CA VAL A 170 -13.64 2.44 25.58
C VAL A 170 -13.68 2.19 24.08
N ALA A 171 -13.98 3.23 23.32
CA ALA A 171 -14.22 3.14 21.88
C ALA A 171 -13.38 4.13 21.06
N GLY A 172 -13.42 4.02 19.74
CA GLY A 172 -12.76 4.93 18.81
C GLY A 172 -11.59 4.34 18.03
N SER A 173 -11.17 3.11 18.34
CA SER A 173 -10.07 2.39 17.65
C SER A 173 -8.68 3.03 17.72
N ASP A 174 -8.52 4.12 18.46
CA ASP A 174 -7.24 4.79 18.65
C ASP A 174 -6.29 3.96 19.55
N MET A 175 -5.01 3.96 19.18
CA MET A 175 -3.92 3.30 19.88
C MET A 175 -3.12 4.31 20.71
N CYS A 176 -2.83 3.96 21.95
CA CYS A 176 -1.92 4.70 22.81
C CYS A 176 -0.75 3.81 23.25
N ILE A 177 0.43 4.10 22.71
CA ILE A 177 1.67 3.38 23.02
C ILE A 177 2.34 4.00 24.24
N ASN A 178 2.79 3.15 25.17
CA ASN A 178 3.60 3.61 26.28
C ASN A 178 5.03 3.87 25.81
N THR A 179 5.37 5.14 25.61
CA THR A 179 6.64 5.51 25.02
C THR A 179 7.84 5.34 25.95
N SER A 180 7.61 4.99 27.21
CA SER A 180 8.66 4.63 28.18
C SER A 180 9.41 3.36 27.79
N TYR A 181 8.80 2.51 26.96
CA TYR A 181 9.39 1.26 26.48
C TYR A 181 10.24 1.42 25.21
N PHE A 182 10.41 2.61 24.65
CA PHE A 182 11.42 2.89 23.61
C PHE A 182 12.84 2.97 24.20
N ILE A 183 13.29 1.83 24.73
CA ILE A 183 14.62 1.59 25.28
C ILE A 183 15.21 0.32 24.66
N PRO A 184 16.55 0.13 24.68
CA PRO A 184 17.21 -0.98 23.98
C PRO A 184 16.79 -2.39 24.40
N SER A 185 16.19 -2.56 25.59
CA SER A 185 15.73 -3.85 26.10
C SER A 185 14.27 -4.18 25.77
N THR A 186 13.52 -3.25 25.18
CA THR A 186 12.09 -3.43 24.85
C THR A 186 11.78 -2.99 23.42
N PHE A 187 11.05 -1.90 23.15
CA PHE A 187 10.72 -1.52 21.77
C PHE A 187 11.95 -1.13 20.93
N GLY A 188 13.07 -0.76 21.57
CA GLY A 188 14.36 -0.58 20.91
C GLY A 188 15.21 -1.86 20.79
N LEU A 189 14.68 -3.02 21.18
CA LEU A 189 15.36 -4.30 21.04
C LEU A 189 15.33 -4.74 19.57
N ALA A 190 16.47 -4.70 18.89
CA ALA A 190 16.59 -5.01 17.46
C ALA A 190 16.47 -6.52 17.13
N ASP A 191 16.28 -7.39 18.11
CA ASP A 191 16.14 -8.83 17.90
C ASP A 191 14.94 -9.14 16.98
N PHE A 192 15.19 -9.96 15.95
CA PHE A 192 14.18 -10.36 14.96
C PHE A 192 13.42 -9.16 14.37
N ASP A 193 14.17 -8.12 14.00
CA ASP A 193 13.66 -6.92 13.35
C ASP A 193 12.60 -6.21 14.21
N TYR A 194 12.98 -5.92 15.46
CA TYR A 194 12.15 -5.20 16.44
C TYR A 194 10.82 -5.89 16.74
N ARG A 195 10.83 -7.23 16.77
CA ARG A 195 9.62 -8.06 16.92
C ARG A 195 8.74 -7.69 18.12
N LEU A 196 9.32 -7.23 19.24
CA LEU A 196 8.51 -6.82 20.38
C LEU A 196 7.61 -5.63 20.04
N LEU A 197 8.14 -4.60 19.36
CA LEU A 197 7.33 -3.46 18.92
C LEU A 197 6.26 -3.93 17.93
N ARG A 198 6.65 -4.74 16.94
CA ARG A 198 5.72 -5.24 15.91
C ARG A 198 4.58 -6.07 16.50
N ASN A 199 4.89 -6.97 17.45
CA ASN A 199 3.89 -7.79 18.12
C ASN A 199 2.97 -6.95 19.00
N VAL A 200 3.49 -5.96 19.74
CA VAL A 200 2.62 -5.06 20.52
C VAL A 200 1.71 -4.25 19.61
N VAL A 201 2.24 -3.63 18.56
CA VAL A 201 1.40 -2.87 17.61
C VAL A 201 0.33 -3.76 16.96
N SER A 202 0.69 -4.96 16.54
CA SER A 202 -0.25 -5.91 15.93
C SER A 202 -1.32 -6.40 16.93
N HIS A 203 -0.94 -6.63 18.19
CA HIS A 203 -1.84 -7.01 19.28
C HIS A 203 -2.86 -5.90 19.58
N GLU A 204 -2.36 -4.68 19.80
CA GLU A 204 -3.22 -3.53 20.10
C GLU A 204 -4.16 -3.22 18.94
N HIS A 205 -3.67 -3.32 17.72
CA HIS A 205 -4.52 -3.21 16.55
C HIS A 205 -5.63 -4.28 16.52
N GLY A 206 -5.38 -5.48 17.06
CA GLY A 206 -6.40 -6.50 17.27
C GLY A 206 -7.56 -6.00 18.14
N HIS A 207 -7.30 -5.26 19.22
CA HIS A 207 -8.37 -4.61 20.00
C HIS A 207 -9.11 -3.54 19.17
N GLY A 208 -8.39 -2.77 18.35
CA GLY A 208 -8.98 -1.81 17.38
C GLY A 208 -9.82 -2.46 16.28
N LEU A 209 -9.64 -3.76 16.04
CA LEU A 209 -10.48 -4.59 15.17
C LEU A 209 -11.60 -5.31 15.94
N GLY A 210 -11.67 -5.14 17.26
CA GLY A 210 -12.72 -5.67 18.11
C GLY A 210 -12.38 -6.98 18.83
N TYR A 211 -11.14 -7.46 18.81
CA TYR A 211 -10.76 -8.67 19.54
C TYR A 211 -10.44 -8.38 21.00
N PHE A 212 -10.91 -9.23 21.90
CA PHE A 212 -10.55 -9.21 23.32
C PHE A 212 -9.34 -10.12 23.58
N HIS A 213 -8.78 -10.03 24.78
CA HIS A 213 -7.75 -10.97 25.18
C HIS A 213 -8.23 -12.42 25.21
N LEU A 214 -7.26 -13.32 25.05
CA LEU A 214 -7.46 -14.76 25.03
C LEU A 214 -6.58 -15.46 26.06
N LEU A 215 -7.09 -16.58 26.57
CA LEU A 215 -6.40 -17.46 27.50
C LEU A 215 -6.46 -18.93 27.03
N PRO A 216 -5.60 -19.83 27.56
CA PRO A 216 -4.52 -19.56 28.52
C PRO A 216 -3.36 -18.77 27.91
N CYS A 217 -2.58 -18.11 28.77
CA CYS A 217 -1.28 -17.53 28.41
C CYS A 217 -0.26 -18.67 28.25
N ASP A 218 -0.07 -19.16 27.03
CA ASP A 218 0.80 -20.29 26.72
C ASP A 218 1.75 -20.00 25.55
N ASP A 219 1.95 -18.72 25.21
CA ASP A 219 2.83 -18.24 24.14
C ASP A 219 2.42 -18.73 22.74
N THR A 220 1.11 -18.83 22.48
CA THR A 220 0.59 -19.34 21.19
C THR A 220 -0.35 -18.40 20.44
N LYS A 221 -0.84 -17.33 21.06
CA LYS A 221 -1.83 -16.40 20.46
C LYS A 221 -1.34 -14.97 20.60
N LEU A 222 -1.53 -14.15 19.57
CA LEU A 222 -1.14 -12.75 19.62
C LEU A 222 -1.95 -12.00 20.68
N MET A 223 -3.26 -12.28 20.79
CA MET A 223 -4.16 -11.62 21.76
C MET A 223 -4.03 -12.15 23.19
N GLU A 224 -2.93 -12.82 23.55
CA GLU A 224 -2.64 -13.08 24.96
C GLU A 224 -2.31 -11.77 25.70
N PRO A 225 -2.77 -11.56 26.94
CA PRO A 225 -2.53 -10.31 27.70
C PRO A 225 -1.06 -9.94 27.87
N VAL A 226 -0.17 -10.93 27.77
CA VAL A 226 1.28 -10.74 27.78
C VAL A 226 1.79 -11.03 26.37
N VAL A 227 2.42 -10.03 25.76
CA VAL A 227 2.92 -10.19 24.39
C VAL A 227 4.00 -11.27 24.33
N SER A 228 3.81 -12.23 23.43
CA SER A 228 4.78 -13.29 23.19
C SER A 228 5.85 -12.86 22.20
N LEU A 229 7.06 -13.39 22.38
CA LEU A 229 8.16 -13.32 21.41
C LEU A 229 8.44 -14.71 20.79
N ALA A 230 7.57 -15.70 21.01
CA ALA A 230 7.75 -17.05 20.42
C ALA A 230 7.48 -17.07 18.91
N PHE A 231 6.65 -16.15 18.43
CA PHE A 231 6.20 -16.06 17.06
C PHE A 231 6.19 -14.60 16.59
N ASP A 232 5.93 -14.41 15.30
CA ASP A 232 5.81 -13.09 14.69
C ASP A 232 4.34 -12.80 14.40
N VAL A 233 3.82 -11.71 14.99
CA VAL A 233 2.49 -11.12 14.73
C VAL A 233 1.34 -12.16 14.71
N VAL A 234 0.38 -12.07 13.78
CA VAL A 234 -0.88 -12.83 13.76
C VAL A 234 -0.69 -14.36 13.77
N GLN A 235 -1.32 -15.03 14.73
CA GLN A 235 -1.33 -16.49 14.83
C GLN A 235 -2.65 -17.07 14.33
N LEU A 236 -2.81 -18.38 14.48
CA LEU A 236 -3.96 -19.12 13.98
C LEU A 236 -5.30 -18.58 14.51
N ASP A 237 -5.33 -18.13 15.77
CA ASP A 237 -6.56 -17.61 16.37
C ASP A 237 -6.93 -16.24 15.78
N GLU A 238 -5.95 -15.35 15.63
CA GLU A 238 -6.14 -14.05 14.96
C GLU A 238 -6.54 -14.20 13.50
N ARG A 239 -5.97 -15.18 12.77
CA ARG A 239 -6.41 -15.50 11.41
C ARG A 239 -7.90 -15.88 11.38
N ARG A 240 -8.35 -16.72 12.31
CA ARG A 240 -9.76 -17.14 12.35
C ARG A 240 -10.69 -16.02 12.75
N GLY A 241 -10.34 -15.28 13.81
CA GLY A 241 -11.13 -14.15 14.26
C GLY A 241 -11.18 -13.07 13.19
N GLY A 242 -10.04 -12.74 12.61
CA GLY A 242 -9.86 -11.82 11.49
C GLY A 242 -10.77 -12.18 10.33
N GLN A 243 -10.69 -13.41 9.85
CA GLN A 243 -11.49 -13.88 8.72
C GLN A 243 -12.97 -14.01 9.04
N ARG A 244 -13.32 -14.32 10.29
CA ARG A 244 -14.71 -14.34 10.73
C ARG A 244 -15.37 -12.97 10.60
N ASN A 245 -14.67 -11.90 10.97
CA ASN A 245 -15.23 -10.55 10.94
C ASN A 245 -15.07 -9.90 9.55
N TYR A 246 -13.89 -10.03 8.96
CA TYR A 246 -13.46 -9.28 7.78
C TYR A 246 -13.33 -10.11 6.50
N GLY A 247 -13.46 -11.43 6.62
CA GLY A 247 -13.20 -12.40 5.55
C GLY A 247 -11.71 -12.65 5.38
N ASP A 248 -11.34 -13.64 4.59
CA ASP A 248 -9.94 -13.83 4.18
C ASP A 248 -9.48 -12.77 3.17
N ARG A 249 -8.20 -12.81 2.80
CA ARG A 249 -7.60 -11.84 1.87
C ARG A 249 -8.30 -11.75 0.51
N PHE A 250 -9.10 -12.75 0.13
CA PHE A 250 -9.87 -12.81 -1.11
C PHE A 250 -11.39 -12.65 -0.89
N SER A 251 -11.80 -12.24 0.33
CA SER A 251 -13.19 -12.03 0.71
C SER A 251 -13.97 -11.27 -0.36
N GLY A 252 -15.13 -11.83 -0.73
CA GLY A 252 -15.97 -11.39 -1.84
C GLY A 252 -15.98 -12.37 -3.02
N ASN A 253 -15.07 -13.35 -3.05
CA ASN A 253 -14.97 -14.39 -4.07
C ASN A 253 -16.01 -15.53 -3.94
N ASN A 254 -17.25 -15.22 -3.56
CA ASN A 254 -18.29 -16.20 -3.21
C ASN A 254 -19.20 -16.62 -4.38
N ALA A 255 -18.93 -16.17 -5.61
CA ALA A 255 -19.71 -16.49 -6.81
C ALA A 255 -18.79 -16.61 -8.03
N PRO A 256 -19.21 -17.33 -9.11
CA PRO A 256 -18.41 -17.44 -10.32
C PRO A 256 -18.01 -16.09 -10.95
N THR A 257 -18.88 -15.08 -10.85
CA THR A 257 -18.64 -13.73 -11.40
C THR A 257 -17.70 -12.87 -10.55
N THR A 258 -17.47 -13.27 -9.29
CA THR A 258 -16.58 -12.57 -8.36
C THR A 258 -15.36 -13.43 -8.00
N ALA A 259 -15.14 -14.53 -8.73
CA ALA A 259 -14.06 -15.45 -8.49
C ALA A 259 -12.70 -14.73 -8.47
N HIS A 260 -11.85 -15.10 -7.52
CA HIS A 260 -10.50 -14.56 -7.45
C HIS A 260 -9.65 -15.16 -8.57
N ASP A 261 -9.18 -14.31 -9.48
CA ASP A 261 -8.32 -14.74 -10.59
C ASP A 261 -6.87 -14.91 -10.11
N VAL A 262 -6.41 -16.16 -10.09
CA VAL A 262 -5.01 -16.49 -9.76
C VAL A 262 -4.10 -16.45 -11.00
N GLY A 263 -4.65 -16.08 -12.16
CA GLY A 263 -3.90 -15.78 -13.37
C GLY A 263 -3.69 -16.97 -14.31
N ASN A 264 -2.75 -16.79 -15.25
CA ASN A 264 -2.40 -17.80 -16.24
C ASN A 264 -1.22 -18.63 -15.76
N LEU A 265 -1.46 -19.90 -15.43
CA LEU A 265 -0.44 -20.81 -14.88
C LEU A 265 0.61 -21.26 -15.92
N SER A 266 0.46 -20.84 -17.18
CA SER A 266 1.39 -21.13 -18.28
C SER A 266 2.35 -19.97 -18.56
N GLN A 267 2.16 -18.79 -17.96
CA GLN A 267 2.88 -17.55 -18.27
C GLN A 267 3.20 -16.73 -17.00
N PRO A 268 4.22 -15.86 -17.02
CA PRO A 268 5.27 -15.77 -18.04
C PRO A 268 6.20 -16.99 -18.03
N VAL A 269 6.15 -17.78 -16.95
CA VAL A 269 6.77 -19.10 -16.82
C VAL A 269 5.69 -20.03 -16.27
N GLU A 270 5.75 -21.32 -16.66
CA GLU A 270 4.87 -22.34 -16.09
C GLU A 270 5.07 -22.41 -14.57
N HIS A 271 3.98 -22.25 -13.82
CA HIS A 271 4.00 -22.21 -12.35
C HIS A 271 2.72 -22.79 -11.76
N SER A 272 2.74 -22.97 -10.43
CA SER A 272 1.59 -23.40 -9.64
C SER A 272 1.16 -22.29 -8.67
N ILE A 273 0.05 -22.50 -7.98
CA ILE A 273 -0.38 -21.62 -6.88
C ILE A 273 -0.58 -22.41 -5.60
N PHE A 274 -0.28 -21.78 -4.48
CA PHE A 274 -0.49 -22.32 -3.14
C PHE A 274 -1.02 -21.23 -2.21
N GLU A 275 -2.34 -21.14 -2.14
CA GLU A 275 -3.03 -20.19 -1.29
C GLU A 275 -3.28 -20.80 0.08
N ARG A 276 -2.67 -20.22 1.11
CA ARG A 276 -2.77 -20.73 2.48
C ARG A 276 -3.80 -19.99 3.32
N TRP A 277 -4.30 -20.67 4.34
CA TRP A 277 -5.05 -20.05 5.44
C TRP A 277 -6.26 -19.23 4.96
N LEU A 278 -7.04 -19.78 4.05
CA LEU A 278 -8.30 -19.21 3.56
C LEU A 278 -9.47 -19.73 4.40
N SER A 279 -10.64 -19.11 4.26
CA SER A 279 -11.85 -19.51 4.97
C SER A 279 -13.09 -19.33 4.11
N THR A 280 -13.72 -20.46 3.77
CA THR A 280 -15.13 -20.46 3.43
C THR A 280 -15.84 -20.25 4.75
N ASN A 281 -16.23 -19.08 5.24
CA ASN A 281 -16.75 -18.85 6.61
C ASN A 281 -18.03 -19.62 7.09
N GLY A 282 -18.18 -20.90 6.73
CA GLY A 282 -19.15 -21.90 7.17
C GLY A 282 -20.39 -21.96 6.28
N ALA A 283 -21.05 -23.13 6.21
CA ALA A 283 -22.31 -23.37 5.50
C ALA A 283 -23.47 -22.42 5.87
N SER A 284 -23.36 -21.71 7.00
CA SER A 284 -24.31 -20.69 7.49
C SER A 284 -23.67 -19.32 7.70
N GLY A 285 -22.50 -19.06 7.12
CA GLY A 285 -21.84 -17.76 7.19
C GLY A 285 -22.62 -16.65 6.48
N PHE A 286 -22.37 -15.40 6.87
CA PHE A 286 -22.99 -14.24 6.21
C PHE A 286 -22.41 -14.03 4.81
N ASN A 287 -23.13 -13.29 3.96
CA ASN A 287 -22.68 -12.91 2.61
C ASN A 287 -22.27 -14.10 1.70
N GLY A 288 -22.95 -15.25 1.74
CA GLY A 288 -22.64 -16.38 0.86
C GLY A 288 -21.25 -17.01 1.09
N SER A 289 -20.65 -16.77 2.25
CA SER A 289 -19.27 -17.15 2.59
C SER A 289 -19.03 -18.65 2.77
N ASN A 290 -19.99 -19.53 2.51
CA ASN A 290 -19.79 -20.98 2.61
C ASN A 290 -19.02 -21.59 1.44
N GLN A 291 -18.56 -20.76 0.52
CA GLN A 291 -17.95 -21.17 -0.73
C GLN A 291 -17.06 -20.04 -1.24
N ASP A 292 -15.95 -20.44 -1.85
CA ASP A 292 -15.01 -19.57 -2.50
C ASP A 292 -14.82 -20.03 -3.94
N TYR A 293 -14.66 -19.07 -4.84
CA TYR A 293 -14.44 -19.29 -6.27
C TYR A 293 -13.10 -18.69 -6.68
N PHE A 294 -12.37 -19.45 -7.47
CA PHE A 294 -11.10 -19.04 -8.05
C PHE A 294 -11.15 -19.29 -9.56
N THR A 295 -10.43 -18.49 -10.34
CA THR A 295 -10.21 -18.76 -11.77
C THR A 295 -8.74 -18.89 -12.06
N PHE A 296 -8.39 -19.80 -12.97
CA PHE A 296 -7.05 -19.91 -13.52
C PHE A 296 -7.12 -20.23 -15.01
N THR A 297 -6.10 -19.83 -15.76
CA THR A 297 -5.99 -20.12 -17.20
C THR A 297 -4.80 -21.01 -17.49
N ILE A 298 -4.94 -21.90 -18.48
CA ILE A 298 -3.84 -22.66 -19.08
C ILE A 298 -3.89 -22.58 -20.60
N ASP A 299 -2.73 -22.40 -21.24
CA ASP A 299 -2.64 -22.12 -22.68
C ASP A 299 -2.45 -23.39 -23.53
N ALA A 300 -2.18 -24.52 -22.90
CA ALA A 300 -1.97 -25.82 -23.53
C ALA A 300 -2.55 -26.94 -22.65
N PRO A 301 -2.80 -28.14 -23.20
CA PRO A 301 -3.20 -29.28 -22.39
C PRO A 301 -2.17 -29.61 -21.30
N SER A 302 -2.58 -29.53 -20.03
CA SER A 302 -1.71 -29.68 -18.87
C SER A 302 -2.22 -30.72 -17.87
N ASN A 303 -1.32 -31.30 -17.09
CA ASN A 303 -1.67 -32.14 -15.95
C ASN A 303 -1.93 -31.26 -14.73
N ILE A 304 -3.19 -31.16 -14.33
CA ILE A 304 -3.60 -30.32 -13.20
C ILE A 304 -3.94 -31.19 -11.99
N ALA A 305 -3.29 -30.92 -10.85
CA ALA A 305 -3.67 -31.50 -9.57
C ALA A 305 -4.17 -30.40 -8.63
N ILE A 306 -5.43 -30.49 -8.22
CA ILE A 306 -6.05 -29.55 -7.27
C ILE A 306 -6.21 -30.25 -5.94
N ALA A 307 -5.75 -29.62 -4.86
CA ALA A 307 -5.89 -30.13 -3.51
C ALA A 307 -6.45 -29.05 -2.58
N ILE A 308 -7.47 -29.40 -1.80
CA ILE A 308 -8.01 -28.58 -0.72
C ILE A 308 -7.62 -29.25 0.58
N THR A 309 -6.71 -28.61 1.32
CA THR A 309 -6.21 -29.13 2.59
C THR A 309 -6.88 -28.36 3.72
N PRO A 310 -7.78 -28.97 4.49
CA PRO A 310 -8.28 -28.34 5.71
C PRO A 310 -7.12 -28.07 6.66
N GLU A 311 -7.15 -26.92 7.34
CA GLU A 311 -6.14 -26.48 8.28
C GLU A 311 -6.75 -26.02 9.60
N GLY A 312 -6.20 -26.56 10.68
CA GLY A 312 -6.47 -26.11 12.02
C GLY A 312 -5.77 -26.95 13.06
N ASN A 313 -5.65 -26.42 14.26
CA ASN A 313 -5.17 -27.18 15.41
C ASN A 313 -6.33 -27.50 16.36
N ILE A 314 -6.10 -28.47 17.24
CA ILE A 314 -6.88 -28.62 18.45
C ILE A 314 -6.24 -27.69 19.48
N TYR A 315 -6.98 -26.72 20.00
CA TYR A 315 -6.50 -25.91 21.12
C TYR A 315 -7.62 -25.55 22.08
N SER A 316 -7.21 -25.31 23.32
CA SER A 316 -8.09 -24.84 24.37
C SER A 316 -8.12 -23.34 24.40
N THR A 317 -9.31 -22.79 24.56
CA THR A 317 -9.55 -21.36 24.63
C THR A 317 -10.39 -21.04 25.86
N GLN A 318 -10.08 -19.91 26.47
CA GLN A 318 -10.78 -19.36 27.63
C GLN A 318 -10.82 -17.84 27.51
N ALA A 319 -11.88 -17.23 28.03
CA ALA A 319 -11.93 -15.78 28.15
C ALA A 319 -11.14 -15.31 29.38
N GLN A 320 -10.50 -14.15 29.26
CA GLN A 320 -9.76 -13.55 30.38
C GLN A 320 -10.71 -13.14 31.51
N LEU A 321 -10.31 -13.45 32.75
CA LEU A 321 -10.89 -12.85 33.95
C LEU A 321 -9.96 -11.76 34.52
N ILE A 322 -8.74 -12.17 34.86
CA ILE A 322 -7.70 -11.30 35.41
C ILE A 322 -6.34 -11.92 35.13
N GLN A 323 -5.40 -11.14 34.59
CA GLN A 323 -4.07 -11.64 34.23
C GLN A 323 -4.21 -12.92 33.35
N CYS A 324 -3.54 -14.02 33.70
CA CYS A 324 -3.63 -15.28 32.99
C CYS A 324 -4.67 -16.26 33.57
N PHE A 325 -5.61 -15.78 34.40
CA PHE A 325 -6.71 -16.58 34.92
C PHE A 325 -7.97 -16.40 34.08
N GLY A 326 -8.59 -17.51 33.67
CA GLY A 326 -9.81 -17.53 32.83
C GLY A 326 -10.94 -18.36 33.41
N PHE A 327 -12.10 -18.29 32.76
CA PHE A 327 -13.28 -19.13 33.02
C PHE A 327 -13.72 -19.87 31.76
N GLY A 328 -14.29 -21.07 31.94
CA GLY A 328 -14.72 -21.92 30.85
C GLY A 328 -13.52 -22.49 30.09
N SER A 329 -13.55 -23.78 29.77
CA SER A 329 -12.55 -24.35 28.87
C SER A 329 -13.29 -25.10 27.79
N GLU A 330 -13.13 -24.66 26.56
CA GLU A 330 -13.61 -25.40 25.40
C GLU A 330 -12.41 -25.89 24.61
N THR A 331 -12.58 -27.05 23.98
CA THR A 331 -11.59 -27.61 23.06
C THR A 331 -12.16 -27.49 21.67
N ILE A 332 -11.50 -26.70 20.84
CA ILE A 332 -11.92 -26.48 19.46
C ILE A 332 -11.12 -27.43 18.58
N ALA A 333 -11.79 -28.34 17.88
CA ALA A 333 -11.16 -29.26 16.92
C ALA A 333 -11.27 -28.74 15.49
N ALA A 334 -10.69 -27.57 15.25
CA ALA A 334 -10.89 -26.83 14.01
C ALA A 334 -10.36 -27.56 12.75
N GLN A 335 -9.37 -28.46 12.89
CA GLN A 335 -8.95 -29.30 11.77
C GLN A 335 -10.11 -30.15 11.22
N THR A 336 -10.97 -30.68 12.09
CA THR A 336 -12.05 -31.61 11.73
C THR A 336 -13.42 -30.95 11.69
N ALA A 337 -13.44 -29.62 11.73
CA ALA A 337 -14.64 -28.84 11.92
C ALA A 337 -15.48 -28.69 10.65
N GLY A 338 -14.86 -28.60 9.48
CA GLY A 338 -15.52 -28.54 8.17
C GLY A 338 -15.29 -29.79 7.33
N ASN A 339 -16.14 -29.98 6.32
CA ASN A 339 -16.05 -31.04 5.33
C ASN A 339 -15.97 -30.39 3.94
N LEU A 340 -14.76 -30.02 3.54
CA LEU A 340 -14.52 -29.27 2.31
C LEU A 340 -14.68 -30.18 1.08
N ALA A 341 -15.22 -29.62 0.02
CA ALA A 341 -15.38 -30.22 -1.28
C ALA A 341 -14.92 -29.24 -2.37
N VAL A 342 -14.58 -29.79 -3.54
CA VAL A 342 -14.12 -29.00 -4.68
C VAL A 342 -14.84 -29.38 -5.96
N GLN A 343 -15.15 -28.37 -6.77
CA GLN A 343 -15.68 -28.51 -8.13
C GLN A 343 -14.84 -27.69 -9.10
N VAL A 344 -14.71 -28.16 -10.33
CA VAL A 344 -14.01 -27.47 -11.42
C VAL A 344 -14.97 -27.33 -12.59
N PHE A 345 -15.11 -26.13 -13.10
CA PHE A 345 -15.94 -25.78 -14.24
C PHE A 345 -15.07 -25.24 -15.38
N ASP A 346 -15.45 -25.50 -16.62
CA ASP A 346 -14.83 -24.88 -17.80
C ASP A 346 -15.29 -23.43 -18.00
N SER A 347 -14.79 -22.76 -19.03
CA SER A 347 -15.14 -21.35 -19.32
C SER A 347 -16.62 -21.16 -19.69
N SER A 348 -17.32 -22.23 -20.04
CA SER A 348 -18.76 -22.25 -20.29
C SER A 348 -19.57 -22.57 -19.03
N MET A 349 -18.93 -22.63 -17.85
CA MET A 349 -19.52 -23.02 -16.57
C MET A 349 -20.10 -24.44 -16.56
N THR A 350 -19.58 -25.33 -17.41
CA THR A 350 -19.92 -26.76 -17.38
C THR A 350 -19.03 -27.46 -16.38
N LEU A 351 -19.62 -28.29 -15.50
CA LEU A 351 -18.86 -29.07 -14.52
C LEU A 351 -17.94 -30.08 -15.23
N VAL A 352 -16.64 -29.93 -15.01
CA VAL A 352 -15.59 -30.81 -15.54
C VAL A 352 -15.30 -31.94 -14.55
N ALA A 353 -15.14 -31.60 -13.28
CA ALA A 353 -14.78 -32.55 -12.23
C ALA A 353 -15.22 -32.08 -10.83
N SER A 354 -15.30 -33.00 -9.89
CA SER A 354 -15.62 -32.72 -8.49
C SER A 354 -15.02 -33.76 -7.55
N ALA A 355 -14.58 -33.35 -6.36
CA ALA A 355 -14.16 -34.24 -5.27
C ALA A 355 -14.86 -33.87 -3.96
N ASN A 356 -15.37 -34.91 -3.30
CA ASN A 356 -16.04 -34.92 -1.99
C ASN A 356 -16.05 -36.38 -1.49
N ASN A 357 -14.87 -37.00 -1.49
CA ASN A 357 -14.72 -38.43 -1.23
C ASN A 357 -14.36 -38.74 0.22
N ASN A 358 -13.74 -37.79 0.90
CA ASN A 358 -13.23 -37.92 2.25
C ASN A 358 -14.18 -37.26 3.26
N GLY A 359 -14.01 -37.63 4.53
CA GLY A 359 -14.78 -37.06 5.63
C GLY A 359 -14.18 -35.75 6.17
N PRO A 360 -14.82 -35.17 7.20
CA PRO A 360 -14.39 -33.91 7.80
C PRO A 360 -12.90 -33.86 8.17
N GLY A 361 -12.26 -32.74 7.85
CA GLY A 361 -10.85 -32.46 8.14
C GLY A 361 -9.81 -33.23 7.32
N LEU A 362 -10.24 -34.04 6.37
CA LEU A 362 -9.37 -34.73 5.43
C LEU A 362 -9.26 -33.96 4.11
N ILE A 363 -8.12 -34.10 3.45
CA ILE A 363 -7.81 -33.45 2.17
C ILE A 363 -8.73 -33.95 1.05
N GLU A 364 -9.22 -33.06 0.20
CA GLU A 364 -9.84 -33.43 -1.09
C GLU A 364 -8.84 -33.21 -2.22
N THR A 365 -8.85 -34.09 -3.23
CA THR A 365 -7.91 -34.00 -4.36
C THR A 365 -8.56 -34.39 -5.68
N LEU A 366 -8.26 -33.61 -6.72
CA LEU A 366 -8.60 -33.88 -8.12
C LEU A 366 -7.32 -33.99 -8.94
N PHE A 367 -7.29 -34.98 -9.84
CA PHE A 367 -6.22 -35.15 -10.83
C PHE A 367 -6.85 -35.10 -12.23
N LEU A 368 -6.48 -34.10 -13.01
CA LEU A 368 -7.04 -33.80 -14.34
C LEU A 368 -5.91 -33.92 -15.38
N ASN A 369 -5.77 -35.11 -15.95
CA ASN A 369 -4.60 -35.49 -16.77
C ASN A 369 -5.02 -36.04 -18.16
N PRO A 370 -4.95 -35.26 -19.24
CA PRO A 370 -4.73 -33.82 -19.28
C PRO A 370 -6.05 -33.04 -19.19
N LEU A 371 -5.98 -31.84 -18.62
CA LEU A 371 -6.99 -30.80 -18.74
C LEU A 371 -6.69 -29.96 -20.00
N PRO A 372 -7.63 -29.75 -20.94
CA PRO A 372 -7.41 -28.94 -22.14
C PRO A 372 -7.05 -27.48 -21.84
N ALA A 373 -6.54 -26.75 -22.84
CA ALA A 373 -6.35 -25.30 -22.74
C ALA A 373 -7.71 -24.60 -22.61
N ASP A 374 -7.91 -23.88 -21.51
CA ASP A 374 -9.11 -23.09 -21.21
C ASP A 374 -8.86 -22.21 -19.97
N THR A 375 -9.84 -21.36 -19.65
CA THR A 375 -10.00 -20.78 -18.32
C THR A 375 -10.95 -21.63 -17.51
N TYR A 376 -10.52 -22.04 -16.31
CA TYR A 376 -11.28 -22.89 -15.40
C TYR A 376 -11.68 -22.12 -14.15
N THR A 377 -12.89 -22.39 -13.67
CA THR A 377 -13.39 -21.90 -12.38
C THR A 377 -13.35 -23.03 -11.37
N VAL A 378 -12.64 -22.85 -10.26
CA VAL A 378 -12.61 -23.76 -9.10
C VAL A 378 -13.56 -23.22 -8.06
N ARG A 379 -14.47 -24.06 -7.57
CA ARG A 379 -15.31 -23.77 -6.40
C ARG A 379 -14.86 -24.65 -5.24
N VAL A 380 -14.48 -24.03 -4.14
CA VAL A 380 -14.27 -24.66 -2.85
C VAL A 380 -15.49 -24.39 -1.99
N TYR A 381 -16.04 -25.40 -1.32
CA TYR A 381 -17.23 -25.20 -0.50
C TYR A 381 -17.32 -26.27 0.59
N ASP A 382 -17.98 -25.93 1.69
CA ASP A 382 -18.20 -26.85 2.80
C ASP A 382 -19.53 -27.60 2.63
N VAL A 383 -19.50 -28.94 2.55
CA VAL A 383 -20.70 -29.77 2.37
C VAL A 383 -21.40 -30.14 3.69
N GLY A 384 -20.69 -30.04 4.82
CA GLY A 384 -21.19 -30.50 6.12
C GLY A 384 -21.64 -31.98 6.16
N PRO A 385 -22.47 -32.37 7.16
CA PRO A 385 -22.87 -31.55 8.30
C PRO A 385 -21.71 -31.39 9.30
N ASN A 386 -21.50 -30.16 9.71
CA ASN A 386 -20.52 -29.78 10.71
C ASN A 386 -21.24 -29.33 11.98
N PRO A 387 -20.65 -29.48 13.17
CA PRO A 387 -21.15 -28.77 14.34
C PRO A 387 -21.17 -27.27 14.02
N THR A 388 -22.33 -26.61 14.17
CA THR A 388 -22.50 -25.19 13.83
C THR A 388 -21.48 -24.28 14.51
N ALA A 389 -21.05 -24.64 15.72
CA ALA A 389 -20.03 -23.91 16.47
C ALA A 389 -18.65 -23.98 15.80
N ASP A 390 -18.33 -25.10 15.15
CA ASP A 390 -17.00 -25.43 14.60
C ASP A 390 -16.79 -24.97 13.15
N GLN A 391 -17.85 -24.91 12.33
CA GLN A 391 -17.71 -24.67 10.89
C GLN A 391 -16.99 -23.36 10.51
N VAL A 392 -16.97 -22.35 11.40
CA VAL A 392 -16.44 -21.00 11.11
C VAL A 392 -14.99 -20.82 11.53
N VAL A 393 -14.36 -21.85 12.10
CA VAL A 393 -13.00 -21.78 12.63
C VAL A 393 -11.99 -22.62 11.85
N GLN A 394 -12.47 -23.45 10.90
CA GLN A 394 -11.59 -24.21 10.01
C GLN A 394 -11.06 -23.26 8.93
N LEU A 395 -9.74 -23.23 8.78
CA LEU A 395 -9.12 -22.63 7.61
C LEU A 395 -8.87 -23.72 6.57
N TYR A 396 -8.49 -23.34 5.37
CA TYR A 396 -8.02 -24.29 4.37
C TYR A 396 -6.91 -23.69 3.52
N SER A 397 -6.21 -24.57 2.82
CA SER A 397 -5.28 -24.16 1.78
C SER A 397 -5.65 -24.78 0.45
N LEU A 398 -5.65 -23.95 -0.60
CA LEU A 398 -5.87 -24.34 -1.98
C LEU A 398 -4.52 -24.49 -2.67
N THR A 399 -4.26 -25.66 -3.23
CA THR A 399 -3.13 -25.88 -4.14
C THR A 399 -3.65 -26.22 -5.53
N ILE A 400 -3.17 -25.52 -6.55
CA ILE A 400 -3.37 -25.90 -7.96
C ILE A 400 -1.98 -26.12 -8.56
N ARG A 401 -1.61 -27.40 -8.74
CA ARG A 401 -0.34 -27.79 -9.37
C ARG A 401 -0.51 -27.93 -10.86
N ASN A 402 0.28 -27.18 -11.63
CA ASN A 402 0.37 -27.29 -13.07
C ASN A 402 1.64 -28.05 -13.47
N ASN A 403 1.51 -29.23 -14.08
CA ASN A 403 2.62 -30.07 -14.55
C ASN A 403 3.71 -30.40 -13.50
N GLY A 404 3.41 -30.20 -12.21
CA GLY A 404 4.38 -30.36 -11.12
C GLY A 404 5.34 -29.18 -10.93
N ALA A 405 5.09 -28.03 -11.57
CA ALA A 405 5.85 -26.80 -11.37
C ALA A 405 5.72 -26.28 -9.93
N ASP A 406 6.70 -25.49 -9.50
CA ASP A 406 6.72 -24.85 -8.19
C ASP A 406 5.68 -23.74 -8.09
N ALA A 407 5.16 -23.50 -6.88
CA ALA A 407 4.22 -22.43 -6.62
C ALA A 407 4.92 -21.09 -6.44
N VAL A 408 4.29 -20.02 -6.90
CA VAL A 408 4.80 -18.65 -6.72
C VAL A 408 4.84 -18.26 -5.24
N PRO A 409 5.84 -17.48 -4.79
CA PRO A 409 5.88 -16.97 -3.42
C PRO A 409 4.77 -15.94 -3.18
N ILE A 410 4.64 -15.48 -1.93
CA ILE A 410 3.71 -14.42 -1.54
C ILE A 410 4.56 -13.16 -1.27
N ALA A 411 4.35 -12.13 -2.08
CA ALA A 411 4.97 -10.81 -1.88
C ALA A 411 4.12 -9.96 -0.93
N SER A 412 4.79 -9.15 -0.10
CA SER A 412 4.15 -8.10 0.68
C SER A 412 5.04 -6.86 0.69
N ALA A 413 4.59 -5.81 0.00
CA ALA A 413 5.19 -4.50 -0.04
C ALA A 413 4.82 -3.65 1.20
N GLY A 414 3.81 -4.08 1.97
CA GLY A 414 3.34 -3.44 3.20
C GLY A 414 1.88 -3.02 3.10
N ILE A 415 1.58 -1.79 3.51
CA ILE A 415 0.27 -1.14 3.40
C ILE A 415 0.41 0.27 2.84
N ASN A 416 -0.66 0.83 2.27
CA ASN A 416 -0.63 2.17 1.70
C ASN A 416 -0.26 3.20 2.76
N LYS A 417 0.71 4.04 2.45
CA LYS A 417 1.38 4.90 3.42
C LYS A 417 1.53 6.33 2.98
N ARG A 418 1.88 7.19 3.92
CA ARG A 418 2.04 8.63 3.70
C ARG A 418 3.40 9.09 4.20
N VAL A 419 4.11 9.86 3.37
CA VAL A 419 5.45 10.38 3.70
C VAL A 419 5.60 11.85 3.31
N GLN A 420 6.44 12.58 4.05
CA GLN A 420 6.76 13.96 3.72
C GLN A 420 7.75 13.99 2.54
N ALA A 421 7.59 14.95 1.64
CA ALA A 421 8.52 15.14 0.54
C ALA A 421 9.91 15.51 1.07
N ASN A 422 10.96 15.06 0.38
CA ASN A 422 12.37 15.27 0.73
C ASN A 422 12.78 14.67 2.09
N THR A 423 12.03 13.70 2.62
CA THR A 423 12.46 12.86 3.74
C THR A 423 12.63 11.42 3.26
N PRO A 424 13.46 10.60 3.94
CA PRO A 424 13.51 9.16 3.67
C PRO A 424 12.13 8.52 3.75
N CYS A 425 11.82 7.68 2.78
CA CYS A 425 10.68 6.77 2.76
C CYS A 425 11.23 5.34 2.72
N TYR A 426 10.95 4.55 3.74
CA TYR A 426 11.47 3.19 3.92
C TYR A 426 10.46 2.14 3.49
N PHE A 427 10.94 1.06 2.90
CA PHE A 427 10.16 -0.11 2.48
C PHE A 427 10.77 -1.37 3.10
N MET A 428 9.93 -2.27 3.61
CA MET A 428 10.34 -3.56 4.16
C MET A 428 9.58 -4.69 3.48
N GLY A 429 10.24 -5.38 2.56
CA GLY A 429 9.64 -6.46 1.78
C GLY A 429 9.82 -7.84 2.39
N ASP A 430 10.70 -8.00 3.38
CA ASP A 430 11.10 -9.29 3.94
C ASP A 430 10.26 -9.77 5.13
N ILE A 431 9.67 -8.86 5.89
CA ILE A 431 8.94 -9.20 7.13
C ILE A 431 7.68 -10.02 6.84
N ASN A 432 6.85 -9.59 5.89
CA ASN A 432 5.56 -10.21 5.60
C ASN A 432 5.53 -11.06 4.32
N SER A 433 6.58 -11.01 3.48
CA SER A 433 6.72 -11.90 2.31
C SER A 433 7.09 -13.32 2.71
N ARG A 434 6.66 -14.32 1.94
CA ARG A 434 6.85 -15.75 2.26
C ARG A 434 7.08 -16.59 1.02
N VAL A 435 7.84 -17.67 1.17
CA VAL A 435 7.91 -18.72 0.14
C VAL A 435 6.65 -19.61 0.16
N ALA A 436 6.27 -20.10 -1.02
CA ALA A 436 5.22 -21.10 -1.12
C ALA A 436 5.77 -22.51 -0.87
N GLU A 437 6.92 -22.87 -1.43
CA GLU A 437 7.45 -24.23 -1.32
C GLU A 437 8.17 -24.51 0.00
N SER A 438 8.02 -25.75 0.47
CA SER A 438 8.76 -26.21 1.66
C SER A 438 10.26 -26.30 1.34
N GLY A 439 11.08 -25.68 2.18
CA GLY A 439 12.54 -25.65 2.02
C GLY A 439 13.07 -24.60 1.05
N ALA A 440 12.19 -23.82 0.40
CA ALA A 440 12.61 -22.66 -0.39
C ALA A 440 12.99 -21.48 0.51
N THR A 441 13.71 -20.51 -0.06
CA THR A 441 14.06 -19.24 0.59
C THR A 441 13.82 -18.06 -0.37
N LEU A 442 13.51 -16.87 0.15
CA LEU A 442 13.50 -15.64 -0.65
C LEU A 442 14.95 -15.23 -0.98
N VAL A 443 15.20 -14.86 -2.23
CA VAL A 443 16.55 -14.59 -2.76
C VAL A 443 16.72 -13.12 -3.14
N THR A 444 15.76 -12.53 -3.85
CA THR A 444 15.84 -11.12 -4.28
C THR A 444 14.60 -10.34 -3.94
N PHE A 445 14.82 -9.04 -3.69
CA PHE A 445 13.81 -8.02 -3.46
C PHE A 445 14.21 -6.82 -4.30
N ILE A 446 13.36 -6.41 -5.23
CA ILE A 446 13.59 -5.24 -6.06
C ILE A 446 12.31 -4.41 -6.14
N TRP A 447 12.46 -3.10 -6.23
CA TRP A 447 11.36 -2.15 -6.12
C TRP A 447 11.35 -1.21 -7.32
N ASP A 448 10.19 -1.08 -7.94
CA ASP A 448 9.86 -0.06 -8.94
C ASP A 448 9.06 1.02 -8.19
N ILE A 449 9.58 2.26 -8.15
CA ILE A 449 9.01 3.34 -7.32
C ILE A 449 8.18 4.35 -8.10
N ASP A 450 8.16 4.26 -9.43
CA ASP A 450 7.47 5.23 -10.29
C ASP A 450 6.67 4.60 -11.45
N GLU A 451 6.58 3.27 -11.47
CA GLU A 451 5.80 2.44 -12.39
C GLU A 451 6.21 2.60 -13.86
N ASP A 452 7.48 2.94 -14.10
CA ASP A 452 8.03 3.00 -15.46
C ASP A 452 8.44 1.62 -16.01
N GLY A 453 8.34 0.57 -15.19
CA GLY A 453 8.71 -0.81 -15.51
C GLY A 453 10.21 -1.09 -15.33
N ILE A 454 10.98 -0.14 -14.80
CA ILE A 454 12.37 -0.26 -14.41
C ILE A 454 12.44 -0.33 -12.89
N TYR A 455 13.21 -1.28 -12.37
CA TYR A 455 13.40 -1.39 -10.92
C TYR A 455 14.52 -0.45 -10.45
N ASP A 456 14.15 0.49 -9.58
CA ASP A 456 15.02 1.55 -9.06
C ASP A 456 15.84 1.12 -7.85
N LEU A 457 15.25 0.32 -6.96
CA LEU A 457 15.86 -0.07 -5.69
C LEU A 457 15.98 -1.59 -5.58
N ALA A 458 16.91 -2.03 -4.73
CA ALA A 458 17.12 -3.43 -4.42
C ALA A 458 17.41 -3.61 -2.92
N GLY A 459 17.02 -4.78 -2.41
CA GLY A 459 17.24 -5.18 -1.03
C GLY A 459 15.93 -5.39 -0.26
N PRO A 460 15.97 -6.24 0.78
CA PRO A 460 14.80 -6.56 1.61
C PRO A 460 14.25 -5.33 2.33
N ILE A 461 15.16 -4.44 2.77
CA ILE A 461 14.86 -3.10 3.27
C ILE A 461 15.46 -2.10 2.30
N ALA A 462 14.63 -1.23 1.74
CA ALA A 462 15.03 -0.20 0.79
C ALA A 462 14.52 1.17 1.23
N SER A 463 15.11 2.25 0.70
CA SER A 463 14.64 3.61 0.97
C SER A 463 14.92 4.56 -0.17
N THR A 464 14.02 5.52 -0.39
CA THR A 464 14.18 6.62 -1.35
C THR A 464 13.63 7.93 -0.80
N GLN A 465 13.67 9.00 -1.59
CA GLN A 465 13.01 10.27 -1.29
C GLN A 465 12.15 10.69 -2.48
N PHE A 466 10.91 11.07 -2.20
CA PHE A 466 10.03 11.67 -3.20
C PHE A 466 10.09 13.20 -3.09
N VAL A 467 10.15 13.88 -4.22
CA VAL A 467 10.34 15.35 -4.27
C VAL A 467 9.10 16.10 -4.71
N SER A 468 8.05 15.39 -5.13
CA SER A 468 6.80 15.97 -5.63
C SER A 468 5.59 15.40 -4.90
N ASN A 469 4.60 16.24 -4.62
CA ASN A 469 3.31 15.79 -4.09
C ASN A 469 2.63 14.84 -5.08
N GLY A 470 1.86 13.88 -4.55
CA GLY A 470 1.07 12.96 -5.35
C GLY A 470 1.07 11.56 -4.77
N VAL A 471 0.40 10.65 -5.47
CA VAL A 471 0.37 9.22 -5.14
C VAL A 471 1.32 8.50 -6.07
N TYR A 472 2.17 7.65 -5.50
CA TYR A 472 3.16 6.85 -6.20
C TYR A 472 2.86 5.38 -5.94
N PRO A 473 2.46 4.61 -6.98
CA PRO A 473 2.40 3.17 -6.87
C PRO A 473 3.83 2.63 -6.80
N VAL A 474 4.15 1.94 -5.73
CA VAL A 474 5.46 1.32 -5.51
C VAL A 474 5.30 -0.19 -5.52
N THR A 475 5.94 -0.86 -6.48
CA THR A 475 5.81 -2.30 -6.70
C THR A 475 7.05 -3.04 -6.22
N LEU A 476 6.86 -3.94 -5.26
CA LEU A 476 7.83 -4.95 -4.89
C LEU A 476 7.75 -6.11 -5.88
N ARG A 477 8.90 -6.59 -6.34
CA ARG A 477 9.06 -7.94 -6.89
C ARG A 477 10.01 -8.76 -6.03
N ILE A 478 9.56 -9.94 -5.63
CA ILE A 478 10.41 -10.94 -4.98
C ILE A 478 10.68 -12.11 -5.90
N THR A 479 11.82 -12.76 -5.70
CA THR A 479 12.15 -14.04 -6.34
C THR A 479 12.65 -15.02 -5.29
N ASP A 480 12.17 -16.26 -5.34
CA ASP A 480 12.61 -17.33 -4.45
C ASP A 480 13.75 -18.19 -5.03
N SER A 481 14.19 -19.18 -4.24
CA SER A 481 15.26 -20.11 -4.63
C SER A 481 14.89 -21.07 -5.76
N ASN A 482 13.60 -21.16 -6.12
CA ASN A 482 13.09 -21.92 -7.24
C ASN A 482 12.90 -21.06 -8.50
N ALA A 483 13.36 -19.80 -8.45
CA ALA A 483 13.22 -18.80 -9.51
C ALA A 483 11.75 -18.43 -9.82
N MET A 484 10.84 -18.64 -8.87
CA MET A 484 9.47 -18.14 -8.97
C MET A 484 9.41 -16.68 -8.50
N GLU A 485 8.62 -15.87 -9.21
CA GLU A 485 8.45 -14.44 -8.91
C GLU A 485 7.04 -14.14 -8.38
N ALA A 486 6.95 -13.16 -7.49
CA ALA A 486 5.68 -12.58 -7.04
C ALA A 486 5.80 -11.07 -6.86
N PHE A 487 4.65 -10.39 -6.92
CA PHE A 487 4.56 -8.94 -6.95
C PHE A 487 3.54 -8.45 -5.93
N ASP A 488 3.80 -7.30 -5.33
CA ASP A 488 2.83 -6.58 -4.52
C ASP A 488 3.06 -5.07 -4.66
N THR A 489 1.98 -4.28 -4.67
CA THR A 489 2.01 -2.84 -4.93
C THR A 489 1.30 -2.08 -3.83
N ILE A 490 1.96 -1.06 -3.28
CA ILE A 490 1.37 -0.12 -2.33
C ILE A 490 1.35 1.29 -2.90
N ASP A 491 0.38 2.09 -2.48
CA ASP A 491 0.34 3.52 -2.75
C ASP A 491 1.12 4.30 -1.68
N VAL A 492 2.06 5.12 -2.13
CA VAL A 492 2.77 6.10 -1.29
C VAL A 492 2.24 7.50 -1.58
N THR A 493 1.52 8.08 -0.62
CA THR A 493 1.03 9.46 -0.68
C THR A 493 2.10 10.42 -0.18
N VAL A 494 2.63 11.25 -1.07
CA VAL A 494 3.67 12.24 -0.77
C VAL A 494 3.05 13.62 -0.61
N HIS A 495 3.49 14.35 0.41
CA HIS A 495 2.95 15.68 0.75
C HIS A 495 4.04 16.65 1.21
N GLY A 496 3.71 17.95 1.20
CA GLY A 496 4.61 18.99 1.72
C GLY A 496 5.81 19.30 0.82
N ALA A 497 5.75 18.91 -0.46
CA ALA A 497 6.74 19.31 -1.45
C ALA A 497 6.69 20.81 -1.73
N THR A 498 7.84 21.38 -2.10
CA THR A 498 7.96 22.77 -2.53
C THR A 498 8.17 22.81 -4.04
N THR A 499 7.34 23.56 -4.75
CA THR A 499 7.49 23.74 -6.20
C THR A 499 8.75 24.53 -6.53
N THR A 500 9.55 24.00 -7.45
CA THR A 500 10.77 24.64 -7.95
C THR A 500 10.92 24.42 -9.45
N LEU A 501 11.64 25.31 -10.11
CA LEU A 501 12.06 25.20 -11.50
C LEU A 501 13.58 25.35 -11.53
N SER A 502 14.27 24.49 -12.29
CA SER A 502 15.73 24.42 -12.31
C SER A 502 16.33 24.32 -13.71
N ASP A 503 15.59 23.83 -14.71
CA ASP A 503 16.04 23.82 -16.11
C ASP A 503 14.89 23.95 -17.13
N VAL A 504 15.22 24.46 -18.31
CA VAL A 504 14.34 24.52 -19.49
C VAL A 504 15.20 24.28 -20.72
N THR A 505 14.90 23.21 -21.44
CA THR A 505 15.68 22.76 -22.60
C THR A 505 14.79 22.59 -23.83
N PRO A 506 15.09 23.25 -24.96
CA PRO A 506 16.13 24.26 -25.13
C PRO A 506 15.78 25.58 -24.39
N PRO A 507 16.79 26.36 -23.95
CA PRO A 507 16.59 27.57 -23.15
C PRO A 507 16.27 28.82 -23.97
N GLN A 508 15.93 28.67 -25.24
CA GLN A 508 15.73 29.80 -26.14
C GLN A 508 14.81 29.47 -27.32
N GLY A 509 14.24 30.51 -27.92
CA GLY A 509 13.44 30.43 -29.13
C GLY A 509 13.41 31.75 -29.88
N GLU A 510 13.32 31.67 -31.20
CA GLU A 510 13.26 32.85 -32.05
C GLU A 510 11.84 33.36 -32.23
N GLN A 511 11.69 34.65 -32.52
CA GLN A 511 10.41 35.25 -32.92
C GLN A 511 9.75 34.44 -34.06
N GLY A 512 8.46 34.15 -33.90
CA GLY A 512 7.67 33.37 -34.87
C GLY A 512 7.78 31.86 -34.71
N GLN A 513 8.63 31.34 -33.83
CA GLN A 513 8.82 29.90 -33.62
C GLN A 513 7.88 29.32 -32.55
N THR A 514 7.58 28.04 -32.69
CA THR A 514 7.04 27.21 -31.61
C THR A 514 8.10 26.20 -31.21
N VAL A 515 8.62 26.33 -29.99
CA VAL A 515 9.76 25.56 -29.50
C VAL A 515 9.28 24.51 -28.50
N PRO A 516 9.32 23.21 -28.82
CA PRO A 516 9.08 22.15 -27.83
C PRO A 516 10.11 22.24 -26.72
N VAL A 517 9.66 22.22 -25.47
CA VAL A 517 10.55 22.34 -24.30
C VAL A 517 10.34 21.20 -23.32
N THR A 518 11.43 20.82 -22.66
CA THR A 518 11.42 20.03 -21.43
C THR A 518 11.71 20.96 -20.26
N ILE A 519 10.83 20.96 -19.27
CA ILE A 519 10.97 21.76 -18.05
C ILE A 519 11.39 20.83 -16.91
N THR A 520 12.46 21.16 -16.19
CA THR A 520 12.94 20.40 -15.04
C THR A 520 12.72 21.19 -13.75
N GLY A 521 12.37 20.50 -12.68
CA GLY A 521 12.12 21.09 -11.37
C GLY A 521 11.76 20.04 -10.32
N ALA A 522 10.98 20.45 -9.33
CA ALA A 522 10.37 19.56 -8.34
C ALA A 522 8.94 19.98 -8.07
N ASN A 523 8.12 19.04 -7.61
CA ASN A 523 6.69 19.22 -7.38
C ASN A 523 5.90 19.55 -8.66
N LEU A 524 6.22 18.84 -9.75
CA LEU A 524 5.60 19.04 -11.06
C LEU A 524 4.68 17.87 -11.47
N LYS A 525 4.53 16.82 -10.64
CA LYS A 525 3.77 15.60 -10.97
C LYS A 525 2.32 15.88 -11.37
N ASN A 526 1.66 16.83 -10.69
CA ASN A 526 0.25 17.14 -10.93
C ASN A 526 0.04 18.33 -11.87
N VAL A 527 1.05 18.74 -12.65
CA VAL A 527 0.84 19.77 -13.67
C VAL A 527 -0.03 19.21 -14.80
N ALA A 528 -1.25 19.73 -14.92
CA ALA A 528 -2.28 19.14 -15.78
C ALA A 528 -2.59 19.98 -17.03
N SER A 529 -2.25 21.27 -17.03
CA SER A 529 -2.54 22.19 -18.13
C SER A 529 -1.36 23.10 -18.47
N ALA A 530 -1.19 23.42 -19.76
CA ALA A 530 -0.24 24.44 -20.21
C ALA A 530 -0.50 25.81 -19.57
N SER A 531 -1.74 26.12 -19.18
CA SER A 531 -2.11 27.37 -18.50
C SER A 531 -1.53 27.51 -17.08
N GLU A 532 -1.06 26.42 -16.49
CA GLU A 532 -0.36 26.45 -15.19
C GLU A 532 1.06 26.97 -15.36
N PHE A 533 1.60 26.94 -16.58
CA PHE A 533 2.85 27.60 -16.94
C PHE A 533 2.61 28.97 -17.58
N LEU A 534 3.40 29.94 -17.16
CA LEU A 534 3.44 31.27 -17.72
C LEU A 534 4.88 31.60 -18.12
N VAL A 535 5.04 32.34 -19.20
CA VAL A 535 6.29 32.95 -19.62
C VAL A 535 6.07 34.46 -19.65
N SER A 536 6.99 35.22 -19.06
CA SER A 536 6.86 36.67 -19.01
C SER A 536 6.97 37.29 -20.41
N GLY A 537 6.51 38.53 -20.56
CA GLY A 537 6.47 39.21 -21.86
C GLY A 537 5.17 38.98 -22.62
N SER A 538 4.81 39.95 -23.46
CA SER A 538 3.67 39.81 -24.37
C SER A 538 4.04 38.94 -25.57
N ASP A 539 3.05 38.25 -26.13
CA ASP A 539 3.19 37.45 -27.36
C ASP A 539 4.15 36.24 -27.20
N VAL A 540 4.33 35.75 -25.96
CA VAL A 540 5.00 34.49 -25.67
C VAL A 540 4.09 33.67 -24.76
N ILE A 541 3.73 32.46 -25.14
CA ILE A 541 2.80 31.61 -24.39
C ILE A 541 3.24 30.15 -24.37
N PHE A 542 2.77 29.41 -23.37
CA PHE A 542 2.84 27.95 -23.38
C PHE A 542 1.65 27.35 -24.13
N VAL A 543 1.92 26.35 -24.95
CA VAL A 543 0.93 25.52 -25.65
C VAL A 543 1.27 24.04 -25.49
N GLY A 544 0.32 23.17 -25.84
CA GLY A 544 0.47 21.71 -25.74
C GLY A 544 -0.19 21.11 -24.51
N THR A 545 0.14 19.86 -24.22
CA THR A 545 -0.38 19.10 -23.08
C THR A 545 0.79 18.65 -22.23
N PRO A 546 0.90 19.10 -20.97
CA PRO A 546 2.01 18.71 -20.12
C PRO A 546 1.96 17.20 -19.86
N THR A 547 3.14 16.58 -19.86
CA THR A 547 3.36 15.18 -19.52
C THR A 547 4.46 15.11 -18.48
N PRO A 548 4.11 15.26 -17.19
CA PRO A 548 5.05 15.04 -16.09
C PRO A 548 5.55 13.59 -16.08
N ASN A 549 6.82 13.38 -15.72
CA ASN A 549 7.33 12.03 -15.47
C ASN A 549 6.83 11.46 -14.12
N GLY A 550 7.07 10.16 -13.89
CA GLY A 550 6.61 9.44 -12.68
C GLY A 550 6.98 10.15 -11.38
N LEU A 551 8.20 10.67 -11.29
CA LEU A 551 8.73 11.41 -10.12
C LEU A 551 8.33 12.90 -10.03
N GLY A 552 7.67 13.44 -11.05
CA GLY A 552 7.30 14.86 -11.12
C GLY A 552 8.49 15.82 -11.13
N THR A 553 9.63 15.38 -11.66
CA THR A 553 10.86 16.17 -11.78
C THR A 553 11.04 16.80 -13.16
N GLN A 554 10.31 16.30 -14.16
CA GLN A 554 10.36 16.81 -15.52
C GLN A 554 8.95 16.88 -16.11
N VAL A 555 8.71 17.88 -16.96
CA VAL A 555 7.48 18.03 -17.75
C VAL A 555 7.86 18.15 -19.22
N THR A 556 7.34 17.23 -20.04
CA THR A 556 7.44 17.28 -21.50
C THR A 556 6.08 17.58 -22.14
N GLY A 557 5.96 17.57 -23.47
CA GLY A 557 4.69 17.78 -24.18
C GLY A 557 4.22 19.24 -24.26
N LEU A 558 5.00 20.16 -23.68
CA LEU A 558 4.79 21.60 -23.79
C LEU A 558 5.66 22.20 -24.91
N SER A 559 5.20 23.31 -25.46
CA SER A 559 6.00 24.17 -26.32
C SER A 559 5.84 25.63 -25.91
N VAL A 560 6.91 26.40 -26.05
CA VAL A 560 6.87 27.87 -25.97
C VAL A 560 6.60 28.40 -27.37
N GLN A 561 5.42 28.98 -27.57
CA GLN A 561 5.09 29.69 -28.80
C GLN A 561 5.53 31.14 -28.65
N VAL A 562 6.53 31.54 -29.44
CA VAL A 562 7.06 32.90 -29.51
C VAL A 562 6.43 33.57 -30.72
N GLY A 563 5.58 34.58 -30.51
CA GLY A 563 4.99 35.33 -31.60
C GLY A 563 6.01 36.21 -32.32
N ALA A 564 5.72 36.57 -33.56
CA ALA A 564 6.63 37.33 -34.43
C ALA A 564 6.93 38.75 -33.89
N SER A 565 6.05 39.29 -33.05
CA SER A 565 6.20 40.62 -32.43
C SER A 565 6.62 40.57 -30.97
N ALA A 566 6.92 39.38 -30.43
CA ALA A 566 7.45 39.24 -29.07
C ALA A 566 8.73 40.07 -28.93
N ALA A 567 8.89 40.83 -27.85
CA ALA A 567 10.16 41.50 -27.60
C ALA A 567 11.30 40.46 -27.54
N THR A 568 12.55 40.87 -27.72
CA THR A 568 13.72 39.99 -27.51
C THR A 568 14.22 40.03 -26.08
N GLY A 569 15.14 39.12 -25.74
CA GLY A 569 15.83 39.02 -24.46
C GLY A 569 15.23 37.99 -23.50
N LEU A 570 15.79 37.98 -22.28
CA LEU A 570 15.47 37.00 -21.24
C LEU A 570 14.03 37.12 -20.72
N ARG A 571 13.42 35.97 -20.48
CA ARG A 571 12.07 35.77 -19.94
C ARG A 571 12.10 34.97 -18.65
N THR A 572 11.06 35.14 -17.86
CA THR A 572 10.81 34.40 -16.64
C THR A 572 9.74 33.37 -16.93
N ILE A 573 10.05 32.09 -16.77
CA ILE A 573 9.06 31.03 -16.71
C ILE A 573 8.60 30.89 -15.26
N SER A 574 7.30 30.72 -15.08
CA SER A 574 6.69 30.41 -13.79
C SER A 574 5.66 29.31 -13.94
N VAL A 575 5.49 28.52 -12.88
CA VAL A 575 4.45 27.52 -12.74
C VAL A 575 3.61 27.87 -11.52
N SER A 576 2.29 27.65 -11.59
CA SER A 576 1.39 27.83 -10.45
C SER A 576 0.17 26.93 -10.56
N ASN A 577 -0.05 26.09 -9.55
CA ASN A 577 -1.24 25.26 -9.40
C ASN A 577 -1.55 25.00 -7.92
N ALA A 578 -2.37 23.98 -7.61
CA ALA A 578 -2.75 23.64 -6.24
C ALA A 578 -1.57 23.13 -5.38
N ASP A 579 -0.51 22.60 -6.01
CA ASP A 579 0.66 22.09 -5.32
C ASP A 579 1.67 23.18 -4.93
N GLY A 580 1.60 24.35 -5.58
CA GLY A 580 2.45 25.48 -5.27
C GLY A 580 2.74 26.35 -6.48
N SER A 581 3.70 27.27 -6.31
CA SER A 581 4.16 28.14 -7.38
C SER A 581 5.67 28.33 -7.33
N ALA A 582 6.27 28.52 -8.50
CA ALA A 582 7.69 28.86 -8.65
C ALA A 582 7.88 29.76 -9.85
N ALA A 583 8.89 30.63 -9.81
CA ALA A 583 9.29 31.48 -10.92
C ALA A 583 10.81 31.45 -11.06
N TRP A 584 11.30 31.27 -12.30
CA TRP A 584 12.72 31.21 -12.60
C TRP A 584 13.08 32.31 -13.59
N ALA A 585 13.72 33.37 -13.07
CA ALA A 585 14.05 34.55 -13.86
C ALA A 585 15.19 34.27 -14.84
N GLY A 586 15.00 34.71 -16.09
CA GLY A 586 15.99 34.51 -17.16
C GLY A 586 16.14 33.06 -17.63
N SER A 587 15.08 32.27 -17.50
CA SER A 587 15.05 30.85 -17.85
C SER A 587 14.85 30.56 -19.33
N PHE A 588 14.34 31.54 -20.09
CA PHE A 588 14.13 31.39 -21.53
C PHE A 588 14.51 32.67 -22.27
N GLU A 589 15.33 32.59 -23.30
CA GLU A 589 15.70 33.74 -24.12
C GLU A 589 14.86 33.80 -25.41
N VAL A 590 14.20 34.94 -25.63
CA VAL A 590 13.62 35.24 -26.94
C VAL A 590 14.67 35.88 -27.81
N LEU A 591 15.10 35.17 -28.84
CA LEU A 591 16.02 35.68 -29.84
C LEU A 591 15.23 36.41 -30.94
N ALA A 592 15.90 37.38 -31.57
CA ALA A 592 15.39 37.89 -32.84
C ALA A 592 15.32 36.72 -33.84
N ALA A 593 14.37 36.75 -34.76
CA ALA A 593 14.35 35.79 -35.87
C ALA A 593 15.74 35.78 -36.55
N THR A 594 16.42 34.63 -36.58
CA THR A 594 17.63 34.48 -37.38
C THR A 594 17.20 34.18 -38.80
N GLY A 595 17.62 35.06 -39.69
CA GLY A 595 16.86 35.33 -40.91
C GLY A 595 15.74 36.31 -40.58
N GLY A 596 16.09 37.61 -40.60
CA GLY A 596 15.09 38.58 -41.03
C GLY A 596 14.49 38.07 -42.34
N CYS A 597 13.28 38.52 -42.66
CA CYS A 597 12.80 38.29 -44.01
C CYS A 597 13.94 38.56 -45.00
N PRO A 598 14.32 37.58 -45.85
CA PRO A 598 15.41 37.74 -46.79
C PRO A 598 14.94 38.61 -47.98
N ASP A 599 14.30 39.73 -47.66
CA ASP A 599 14.06 40.89 -48.49
C ASP A 599 15.35 41.73 -48.47
N LEU A 600 16.31 41.25 -49.24
CA LEU A 600 17.62 41.82 -49.44
C LEU A 600 17.55 43.14 -50.22
N ASP A 601 16.48 43.36 -51.00
CA ASP A 601 16.29 44.60 -51.78
C ASP A 601 15.37 45.65 -51.13
N GLY A 602 14.72 45.31 -50.00
CA GLY A 602 13.88 46.19 -49.20
C GLY A 602 12.51 46.46 -49.83
N SER A 603 12.02 45.56 -50.69
CA SER A 603 10.73 45.67 -51.37
C SER A 603 9.52 45.31 -50.51
N GLY A 604 9.73 44.72 -49.33
CA GLY A 604 8.71 44.21 -48.43
C GLY A 604 8.15 42.83 -48.81
N VAL A 605 8.78 42.13 -49.76
CA VAL A 605 8.40 40.77 -50.15
C VAL A 605 9.65 40.00 -50.56
N VAL A 606 9.81 38.76 -50.11
CA VAL A 606 10.85 37.89 -50.65
C VAL A 606 10.48 37.47 -52.07
N ASP A 607 11.18 37.95 -53.08
CA ASP A 607 10.87 37.62 -54.46
C ASP A 607 12.11 37.40 -55.34
N LEU A 608 11.94 37.55 -56.66
CA LEU A 608 13.04 37.41 -57.60
C LEU A 608 14.15 38.44 -57.36
N GLY A 609 13.84 39.63 -56.84
CA GLY A 609 14.82 40.65 -56.47
C GLY A 609 15.86 40.10 -55.50
N ASP A 610 15.41 39.44 -54.44
CA ASP A 610 16.26 38.86 -53.40
C ASP A 610 17.04 37.66 -53.90
N LEU A 611 16.39 36.80 -54.67
CA LEU A 611 17.05 35.64 -55.28
C LEU A 611 18.17 36.11 -56.20
N THR A 612 17.96 37.22 -56.91
CA THR A 612 18.97 37.79 -57.79
C THR A 612 20.16 38.31 -57.00
N LEU A 613 19.95 38.90 -55.82
CA LEU A 613 21.02 39.39 -54.94
C LEU A 613 21.89 38.25 -54.40
N VAL A 614 21.29 37.14 -53.95
CA VAL A 614 22.05 35.96 -53.50
C VAL A 614 22.83 35.34 -54.66
N LEU A 615 22.19 35.15 -55.83
CA LEU A 615 22.84 34.54 -56.99
C LEU A 615 23.97 35.41 -57.56
N PHE A 616 23.84 36.74 -57.49
CA PHE A 616 24.86 37.66 -57.99
C PHE A 616 26.13 37.64 -57.12
N ASN A 617 25.98 37.49 -55.81
CA ASN A 617 27.08 37.51 -54.84
C ASN A 617 27.51 36.11 -54.37
N PHE A 618 26.94 35.05 -54.95
CA PHE A 618 27.20 33.67 -54.55
C PHE A 618 28.70 33.32 -54.58
N GLY A 619 29.20 32.79 -53.46
CA GLY A 619 30.61 32.43 -53.26
C GLY A 619 31.53 33.62 -52.95
N THR A 620 30.97 34.80 -52.66
CA THR A 620 31.73 35.99 -52.21
C THR A 620 31.55 36.23 -50.72
N ALA A 621 32.48 36.98 -50.12
CA ALA A 621 32.38 37.40 -48.73
C ALA A 621 31.91 38.86 -48.69
N GLY A 622 30.86 39.13 -47.92
CA GLY A 622 30.25 40.45 -47.81
C GLY A 622 28.76 40.37 -47.47
N PRO A 623 28.16 41.51 -47.09
CA PRO A 623 26.77 41.55 -46.61
C PRO A 623 25.72 41.45 -47.74
N ASP A 624 26.11 41.74 -48.98
CA ASP A 624 25.16 41.76 -50.11
C ASP A 624 24.82 40.32 -50.51
N GLY A 625 23.62 39.85 -50.19
CA GLY A 625 23.19 38.46 -50.43
C GLY A 625 23.42 37.51 -49.27
N ASP A 626 24.00 37.98 -48.16
CA ASP A 626 24.20 37.21 -46.93
C ASP A 626 22.97 37.36 -46.03
N THR A 627 22.12 36.34 -46.05
CA THR A 627 20.84 36.30 -45.34
C THR A 627 20.96 35.78 -43.91
N ASN A 628 22.04 35.06 -43.59
CA ASN A 628 22.26 34.45 -42.27
C ASN A 628 23.27 35.26 -41.42
N GLY A 629 23.94 36.24 -42.01
CA GLY A 629 24.86 37.16 -41.35
C GLY A 629 26.25 36.57 -41.05
N ASP A 630 26.64 35.47 -41.70
CA ASP A 630 27.95 34.82 -41.49
C ASP A 630 29.09 35.42 -42.34
N ASN A 631 28.77 36.45 -43.14
CA ASN A 631 29.63 37.19 -44.05
C ASN A 631 30.18 36.35 -45.22
N ILE A 632 29.49 35.26 -45.57
CA ILE A 632 29.74 34.42 -46.74
C ILE A 632 28.41 34.15 -47.45
N VAL A 633 28.30 34.52 -48.72
CA VAL A 633 27.10 34.19 -49.51
C VAL A 633 27.24 32.77 -50.04
N ASP A 634 26.49 31.82 -49.47
CA ASP A 634 26.58 30.41 -49.85
C ASP A 634 25.22 29.71 -50.04
N LEU A 635 25.22 28.37 -50.04
CA LEU A 635 24.01 27.59 -50.23
C LEU A 635 22.99 27.83 -49.11
N THR A 636 23.43 28.19 -47.92
CA THR A 636 22.57 28.53 -46.78
C THR A 636 21.73 29.76 -47.11
N ASP A 637 22.32 30.78 -47.75
CA ASP A 637 21.58 31.98 -48.15
C ASP A 637 20.60 31.75 -49.28
N LEU A 638 21.04 30.96 -50.26
CA LEU A 638 20.16 30.55 -51.35
C LEU A 638 18.98 29.74 -50.82
N SER A 639 19.22 28.88 -49.83
CA SER A 639 18.17 28.11 -49.17
C SER A 639 17.19 29.03 -48.45
N ASN A 640 17.68 30.08 -47.78
CA ASN A 640 16.85 31.03 -47.03
C ASN A 640 15.90 31.82 -47.94
N VAL A 641 16.39 32.34 -49.08
CA VAL A 641 15.52 33.03 -50.05
C VAL A 641 14.52 32.07 -50.69
N LEU A 642 14.96 30.87 -51.12
CA LEU A 642 14.07 29.92 -51.79
C LEU A 642 12.99 29.36 -50.86
N PHE A 643 13.31 29.18 -49.58
CA PHE A 643 12.37 28.70 -48.58
C PHE A 643 11.31 29.76 -48.23
N SER A 644 11.69 31.04 -48.31
CA SER A 644 10.82 32.17 -47.98
C SER A 644 10.22 32.85 -49.22
N PHE A 645 10.40 32.31 -50.43
CA PHE A 645 9.97 32.95 -51.67
C PHE A 645 8.45 33.20 -51.71
N GLY A 646 8.05 34.45 -51.86
CA GLY A 646 6.67 34.96 -51.83
C GLY A 646 6.17 35.36 -50.45
N MET A 647 7.02 35.37 -49.41
CA MET A 647 6.69 35.83 -48.06
C MET A 647 6.66 37.36 -48.01
N GLU A 648 5.62 37.96 -47.42
CA GLU A 648 5.56 39.40 -47.14
C GLU A 648 6.33 39.75 -45.87
N CYS A 649 6.97 40.93 -45.91
CA CYS A 649 7.93 41.46 -44.98
C CYS A 649 7.68 42.97 -44.76
#